data_AF-A0A1A8KHN3-F1
#
_entry.id   AF-A0A1A8KHN3-F1
#
_cell.length_a   1.000
_cell.length_b   1.000
_cell.length_c   1.000
_cell.angle_alpha   90.00
_cell.angle_beta   90.00
_cell.angle_gamma   90.00
#
_symmetry.space_group_name_H-M   'P 1'
#
loop_
_entity.id
_entity.type
_entity.pdbx_description
1 polymer ?
#
loop_
_entity_poly.entity_id
_entity_poly.type
_entity_poly.pdbx_seq_one_letter_code
_entity_poly.pdbx_strand_id
1 'polypeptide(L)'
;MTSEIFSAINILTRPVNEASAQSSHHEALLAALGANKALLLDQLQSNSSFQEVRRLREDVKEAAEWFCSETEDVTWSFVQECLILLLALSRHLTVELEHFQQAPPPLSVKLRTPEMAPPLPPDVLSVSQQKTLGAAFQFVVCLGLCPYLAAGVGVPLSRRSAFGAMVEKVVYREVSPPATRRLLTTTRVLLQLAEQSSLATLVFTRHLGDVMAALCQLGFQPQREDGRLLSADECRVCKKALKDLLGKVYQPIIIKELLILQGGPKQSAPAGSSGGPSGRAGLGSAPAWLRRLCGQMLSERLMQPNGVQAVIRAVLEGGTGGDSDWRKCDAVARILVACPQQSTSADDYFRLVCPQILDLLHLRDKLTAQQFQRVATRAALSVVLERPGLAQQHLLRPVLGPLHSCITASSAEHPQEAVEESALTRCLEDVYKIWVVGNSPSEVLLAALEEVLPVIFTVFCFTKQNVSHLRATCQEVLLWYLSQSETSSALLALRQLSGLQEPKNNVSADFHFAAGSDGGVRLTCRKSCSDGEDELYEKLSGEQWRLECLMQLLAELKDSDLPGDFFLELLQELTSWTSDEHRVDEEEVDVASMTLLEVEQQLLGRADRQAQRLVLLQVLAVMVECLQHSQLLRRTSQVVDFMVSLLQRACVGPDMSSGWNPIESQTLSMGMGLVATLLSAPQLGAEEYSCMSRLL
;
A
#
# COMPACT_ATOMS: atom_id res chain seq x y z
N MET A 1 -31.72 32.10 -28.84
CA MET A 1 -31.24 30.75 -29.16
C MET A 1 -30.99 29.82 -27.96
N THR A 2 -29.97 30.02 -27.11
CA THR A 2 -29.62 29.03 -26.05
C THR A 2 -30.80 28.70 -25.11
N SER A 3 -31.51 29.73 -24.62
CA SER A 3 -32.70 29.57 -23.77
C SER A 3 -33.85 28.81 -24.44
N GLU A 4 -34.00 28.94 -25.75
CA GLU A 4 -35.04 28.28 -26.55
C GLU A 4 -34.70 26.81 -26.79
N ILE A 5 -33.42 26.45 -26.96
CA ILE A 5 -33.00 25.04 -27.02
C ILE A 5 -33.28 24.36 -25.67
N PHE A 6 -32.96 25.03 -24.55
CA PHE A 6 -33.27 24.51 -23.22
C PHE A 6 -34.78 24.40 -22.95
N SER A 7 -35.60 25.32 -23.45
CA SER A 7 -37.06 25.21 -23.30
C SER A 7 -37.62 24.05 -24.13
N ALA A 8 -37.09 23.81 -25.34
CA ALA A 8 -37.41 22.64 -26.17
C ALA A 8 -37.05 21.32 -25.46
N ILE A 9 -35.84 21.22 -24.88
CA ILE A 9 -35.43 20.05 -24.10
C ILE A 9 -36.35 19.87 -22.88
N ASN A 10 -36.66 20.96 -22.16
CA ASN A 10 -37.52 20.91 -20.98
C ASN A 10 -38.92 20.40 -21.31
N ILE A 11 -39.53 20.87 -22.42
CA ILE A 11 -40.82 20.38 -22.92
C ILE A 11 -40.81 18.86 -23.07
N LEU A 12 -39.75 18.32 -23.66
CA LEU A 12 -39.63 16.90 -23.92
C LEU A 12 -39.37 16.09 -22.65
N THR A 13 -38.62 16.64 -21.69
CA THR A 13 -38.30 15.99 -20.41
C THR A 13 -39.30 16.27 -19.28
N ARG A 14 -40.44 16.93 -19.57
CA ARG A 14 -41.46 17.25 -18.55
C ARG A 14 -41.95 15.98 -17.86
N PRO A 15 -42.05 15.99 -16.50
CA PRO A 15 -42.53 14.83 -15.76
C PRO A 15 -43.96 14.49 -16.16
N VAL A 16 -44.29 13.20 -16.10
CA VAL A 16 -45.64 12.71 -16.30
C VAL A 16 -46.51 13.27 -15.17
N ASN A 17 -47.28 14.33 -15.42
CA ASN A 17 -48.36 14.71 -14.52
C ASN A 17 -49.36 13.55 -14.49
N GLU A 18 -49.82 13.18 -13.30
CA GLU A 18 -50.73 12.07 -13.02
C GLU A 18 -51.94 12.06 -13.98
N ALA A 19 -51.78 11.42 -15.13
CA ALA A 19 -52.82 11.26 -16.12
C ALA A 19 -53.50 9.91 -15.88
N SER A 20 -54.69 10.00 -15.29
CA SER A 20 -55.74 8.97 -15.17
C SER A 20 -55.39 7.69 -14.40
N ALA A 21 -56.04 7.56 -13.24
CA ALA A 21 -55.96 6.44 -12.29
C ALA A 21 -56.56 5.10 -12.80
N GLN A 22 -56.51 4.78 -14.11
CA GLN A 22 -57.16 3.59 -14.67
C GLN A 22 -56.36 2.80 -15.73
N SER A 23 -55.23 3.29 -16.25
CA SER A 23 -54.36 2.53 -17.16
C SER A 23 -53.21 1.85 -16.42
N SER A 24 -52.69 0.73 -16.95
CA SER A 24 -51.47 0.15 -16.40
C SER A 24 -50.35 1.19 -16.46
N HIS A 25 -49.52 1.31 -15.40
CA HIS A 25 -48.51 2.37 -15.32
C HIS A 25 -47.60 2.44 -16.57
N HIS A 26 -47.36 1.31 -17.26
CA HIS A 26 -46.53 1.23 -18.47
C HIS A 26 -47.13 1.99 -19.67
N GLU A 27 -48.46 1.88 -19.86
CA GLU A 27 -49.17 2.58 -20.93
C GLU A 27 -49.19 4.09 -20.69
N ALA A 28 -49.33 4.50 -19.42
CA ALA A 28 -49.26 5.90 -19.04
C ALA A 28 -47.89 6.53 -19.36
N LEU A 29 -46.79 5.79 -19.17
CA LEU A 29 -45.45 6.26 -19.54
C LEU A 29 -45.28 6.39 -21.06
N LEU A 30 -45.71 5.39 -21.83
CA LEU A 30 -45.66 5.45 -23.30
C LEU A 30 -46.50 6.60 -23.86
N ALA A 31 -47.71 6.77 -23.33
CA ALA A 31 -48.60 7.88 -23.70
C ALA A 31 -47.97 9.24 -23.38
N ALA A 32 -47.31 9.37 -22.22
CA ALA A 32 -46.65 10.62 -21.84
C ALA A 32 -45.43 10.93 -22.72
N LEU A 33 -44.58 9.94 -23.04
CA LEU A 33 -43.45 10.13 -23.96
C LEU A 33 -43.93 10.54 -25.36
N GLY A 34 -44.99 9.90 -25.86
CA GLY A 34 -45.62 10.26 -27.12
C GLY A 34 -46.23 11.67 -27.11
N ALA A 35 -46.95 12.03 -26.05
CA ALA A 35 -47.55 13.36 -25.88
C ALA A 35 -46.50 14.46 -25.78
N ASN A 36 -45.42 14.26 -25.03
CA ASN A 36 -44.31 15.22 -24.91
C ASN A 36 -43.64 15.46 -26.27
N LYS A 37 -43.43 14.40 -27.06
CA LYS A 37 -42.90 14.51 -28.42
C LYS A 37 -43.85 15.28 -29.34
N ALA A 38 -45.14 14.93 -29.35
CA ALA A 38 -46.14 15.63 -30.16
C ALA A 38 -46.21 17.12 -29.82
N LEU A 39 -46.19 17.45 -28.52
CA LEU A 39 -46.20 18.83 -28.04
C LEU A 39 -44.94 19.60 -28.44
N LEU A 40 -43.76 18.96 -28.40
CA LEU A 40 -42.54 19.55 -28.91
C LEU A 40 -42.66 19.89 -30.40
N LEU A 41 -43.11 18.93 -31.21
CA LEU A 41 -43.22 19.12 -32.66
C LEU A 41 -44.23 20.21 -33.02
N ASP A 42 -45.36 20.27 -32.30
CA ASP A 42 -46.36 21.33 -32.47
C ASP A 42 -45.80 22.71 -32.10
N GLN A 43 -45.06 22.84 -30.98
CA GLN A 43 -44.44 24.12 -30.61
C GLN A 43 -43.32 24.54 -31.56
N LEU A 44 -42.54 23.61 -32.10
CA LEU A 44 -41.55 23.91 -33.14
C LEU A 44 -42.19 24.40 -34.45
N GLN A 45 -43.44 24.02 -34.72
CA GLN A 45 -44.17 24.42 -35.94
C GLN A 45 -44.96 25.71 -35.77
N SER A 46 -45.62 25.89 -34.62
CA SER A 46 -46.56 26.98 -34.36
C SER A 46 -45.92 28.26 -33.82
N ASN A 47 -44.79 28.16 -33.14
CA ASN A 47 -44.23 29.29 -32.38
C ASN A 47 -43.00 29.89 -33.07
N SER A 48 -43.08 31.18 -33.41
CA SER A 48 -42.03 31.89 -34.16
C SER A 48 -40.70 31.99 -33.41
N SER A 49 -40.71 31.98 -32.07
CA SER A 49 -39.49 32.02 -31.24
C SER A 49 -38.63 30.76 -31.38
N PHE A 50 -39.20 29.65 -31.86
CA PHE A 50 -38.45 28.40 -32.07
C PHE A 50 -37.94 28.23 -33.51
N GLN A 51 -38.07 29.23 -34.37
CA GLN A 51 -37.69 29.10 -35.77
C GLN A 51 -36.20 28.77 -35.96
N GLU A 52 -35.32 29.39 -35.18
CA GLU A 52 -33.87 29.11 -35.20
C GLU A 52 -33.55 27.72 -34.66
N VAL A 53 -34.22 27.29 -33.58
CA VAL A 53 -34.09 25.95 -33.00
C VAL A 53 -34.56 24.89 -33.99
N ARG A 54 -35.65 25.16 -34.72
CA ARG A 54 -36.17 24.26 -35.77
C ARG A 54 -35.18 24.11 -36.91
N ARG A 55 -34.58 25.20 -37.39
CA ARG A 55 -33.56 25.15 -38.45
C ARG A 55 -32.37 24.30 -38.01
N LEU A 56 -31.80 24.61 -36.85
CA LEU A 56 -30.66 23.85 -36.33
C LEU A 56 -30.99 22.36 -36.07
N ARG A 57 -32.23 22.07 -35.64
CA ARG A 57 -32.71 20.69 -35.48
C ARG A 57 -32.77 19.95 -36.82
N GLU A 58 -33.31 20.57 -37.87
CA GLU A 58 -33.35 19.95 -39.20
C GLU A 58 -31.93 19.79 -39.78
N ASP A 59 -31.04 20.77 -39.62
CA ASP A 59 -29.64 20.67 -40.07
C ASP A 59 -28.89 19.51 -39.38
N VAL A 60 -29.13 19.30 -38.09
CA VAL A 60 -28.57 18.16 -37.34
C VAL A 60 -29.20 16.84 -37.80
N LYS A 61 -30.50 16.84 -38.06
CA LYS A 61 -31.24 15.67 -38.53
C LYS A 61 -30.80 15.24 -39.93
N GLU A 62 -30.59 16.18 -40.85
CA GLU A 62 -30.06 15.92 -42.20
C GLU A 62 -28.62 15.38 -42.14
N ALA A 63 -27.80 15.90 -41.23
CA ALA A 63 -26.46 15.38 -41.00
C ALA A 63 -26.42 14.02 -40.26
N ALA A 64 -27.55 13.58 -39.69
CA ALA A 64 -27.64 12.36 -38.90
C ALA A 64 -28.14 11.17 -39.75
N GLU A 65 -27.21 10.42 -40.33
CA GLU A 65 -27.50 9.21 -41.14
C GLU A 65 -28.28 8.11 -40.39
N TRP A 66 -28.35 8.19 -39.06
CA TRP A 66 -29.01 7.21 -38.19
C TRP A 66 -30.46 7.56 -37.83
N PHE A 67 -30.96 8.76 -38.19
CA PHE A 67 -32.32 9.16 -37.86
C PHE A 67 -33.33 8.38 -38.71
N CYS A 68 -34.43 7.93 -38.09
CA CYS A 68 -35.46 7.14 -38.76
C CYS A 68 -36.85 7.65 -38.38
N SER A 69 -37.58 8.18 -39.36
CA SER A 69 -38.94 8.72 -39.18
C SER A 69 -40.01 7.64 -39.00
N GLU A 70 -39.74 6.41 -39.46
CA GLU A 70 -40.68 5.29 -39.51
C GLU A 70 -40.37 4.24 -38.42
N THR A 71 -40.43 4.64 -37.15
CA THR A 71 -40.26 3.71 -36.04
C THR A 71 -41.57 3.58 -35.25
N GLU A 72 -42.07 2.35 -35.11
CA GLU A 72 -43.25 2.03 -34.29
C GLU A 72 -42.94 2.11 -32.78
N ASP A 73 -41.66 2.12 -32.42
CA ASP A 73 -41.20 2.21 -31.05
C ASP A 73 -41.20 3.67 -30.57
N VAL A 74 -42.25 4.02 -29.82
CA VAL A 74 -42.43 5.33 -29.19
C VAL A 74 -41.22 5.71 -28.33
N THR A 75 -40.61 4.75 -27.61
CA THR A 75 -39.46 5.02 -26.73
C THR A 75 -38.21 5.39 -27.52
N TRP A 76 -37.92 4.65 -28.60
CA TRP A 76 -36.78 4.95 -29.46
C TRP A 76 -36.98 6.27 -30.21
N SER A 77 -38.20 6.50 -30.72
CA SER A 77 -38.52 7.75 -31.41
C SER A 77 -38.37 8.98 -30.49
N PHE A 78 -38.67 8.84 -29.20
CA PHE A 78 -38.44 9.87 -28.19
C PHE A 78 -36.94 10.09 -27.94
N VAL A 79 -36.16 9.00 -27.80
CA VAL A 79 -34.70 9.07 -27.64
C VAL A 79 -34.04 9.76 -28.84
N GLN A 80 -34.47 9.46 -30.07
CA GLN A 80 -33.92 10.10 -31.27
C GLN A 80 -34.12 11.63 -31.23
N GLU A 81 -35.30 12.11 -30.82
CA GLU A 81 -35.55 13.54 -30.65
C GLU A 81 -34.70 14.16 -29.53
N CYS A 82 -34.50 13.47 -28.40
CA CYS A 82 -33.55 13.91 -27.37
C CYS A 82 -32.14 14.08 -27.96
N LEU A 83 -31.66 13.06 -28.69
CA LEU A 83 -30.30 13.05 -29.23
C LEU A 83 -30.08 14.18 -30.24
N ILE A 84 -31.06 14.45 -31.11
CA ILE A 84 -30.98 15.57 -32.06
C ILE A 84 -30.94 16.91 -31.32
N LEU A 85 -31.82 17.13 -30.33
CA LEU A 85 -31.83 18.38 -29.58
C LEU A 85 -30.53 18.59 -28.79
N LEU A 86 -29.94 17.53 -28.23
CA LEU A 86 -28.65 17.59 -27.55
C LEU A 86 -27.50 17.89 -28.52
N LEU A 87 -27.50 17.29 -29.70
CA LEU A 87 -26.51 17.60 -30.75
C LEU A 87 -26.64 19.02 -31.28
N ALA A 88 -27.88 19.51 -31.45
CA ALA A 88 -28.16 20.89 -31.79
C ALA A 88 -27.62 21.83 -30.70
N LEU A 89 -27.86 21.53 -29.42
CA LEU A 89 -27.29 22.29 -28.32
C LEU A 89 -25.76 22.30 -28.37
N SER A 90 -25.12 21.15 -28.57
CA SER A 90 -23.66 21.06 -28.65
C SER A 90 -23.09 21.88 -29.80
N ARG A 91 -23.64 21.76 -31.02
CA ARG A 91 -23.22 22.60 -32.16
C ARG A 91 -23.38 24.09 -31.87
N HIS A 92 -24.52 24.49 -31.30
CA HIS A 92 -24.77 25.88 -30.92
C HIS A 92 -23.72 26.40 -29.92
N LEU A 93 -23.44 25.62 -28.87
CA LEU A 93 -22.46 26.02 -27.86
C LEU A 93 -21.03 26.06 -28.42
N THR A 94 -20.66 25.16 -29.34
CA THR A 94 -19.36 25.20 -30.00
C THR A 94 -19.17 26.47 -30.82
N VAL A 95 -20.18 26.85 -31.62
CA VAL A 95 -20.13 28.07 -32.43
C VAL A 95 -20.05 29.32 -31.55
N GLU A 96 -20.86 29.41 -30.49
CA GLU A 96 -20.83 30.52 -29.54
C GLU A 96 -19.48 30.62 -28.82
N LEU A 97 -18.88 29.47 -28.46
CA LEU A 97 -17.58 29.43 -27.83
C LEU A 97 -16.46 29.91 -28.77
N GLU A 98 -16.49 29.48 -30.04
CA GLU A 98 -15.55 29.95 -31.07
C GLU A 98 -15.69 31.45 -31.31
N HIS A 99 -16.92 31.96 -31.39
CA HIS A 99 -17.20 33.39 -31.52
C HIS A 99 -16.68 34.17 -30.30
N PHE A 100 -16.85 33.65 -29.09
CA PHE A 100 -16.34 34.27 -27.87
C PHE A 100 -14.81 34.30 -27.83
N GLN A 101 -14.14 33.24 -28.31
CA GLN A 101 -12.67 33.16 -28.37
C GLN A 101 -12.08 34.07 -29.45
N GLN A 102 -12.79 34.26 -30.56
CA GLN A 102 -12.35 35.11 -31.68
C GLN A 102 -12.72 36.59 -31.49
N ALA A 103 -13.65 36.90 -30.59
CA ALA A 103 -14.02 38.27 -30.30
C ALA A 103 -12.81 39.07 -29.75
N PRO A 104 -12.51 40.26 -30.30
CA PRO A 104 -11.45 41.09 -29.77
C PRO A 104 -11.72 41.41 -28.29
N PRO A 105 -10.69 41.45 -27.43
CA PRO A 105 -10.88 41.83 -26.04
C PRO A 105 -11.57 43.20 -26.00
N PRO A 106 -12.64 43.37 -25.21
CA PRO A 106 -13.44 44.59 -25.25
C PRO A 106 -12.55 45.81 -25.02
N LEU A 107 -12.81 46.91 -25.74
CA LEU A 107 -12.06 48.18 -25.67
C LEU A 107 -11.92 48.77 -24.24
N SER A 108 -12.64 48.20 -23.26
CA SER A 108 -12.59 48.52 -21.83
C SER A 108 -11.41 47.93 -21.04
N VAL A 109 -10.43 47.27 -21.68
CA VAL A 109 -9.19 46.81 -20.99
C VAL A 109 -8.47 47.97 -20.26
N LYS A 110 -8.61 49.21 -20.72
CA LYS A 110 -8.06 50.41 -20.05
C LYS A 110 -8.83 50.87 -18.81
N LEU A 111 -9.98 50.27 -18.48
CA LEU A 111 -10.89 50.66 -17.39
C LEU A 111 -11.22 49.50 -16.43
N ARG A 112 -10.42 48.42 -16.42
CA ARG A 112 -10.63 47.32 -15.47
C ARG A 112 -10.16 47.72 -14.06
N THR A 113 -11.12 47.94 -13.15
CA THR A 113 -10.84 47.92 -11.71
C THR A 113 -10.57 46.46 -11.26
N PRO A 114 -9.74 46.24 -10.22
CA PRO A 114 -9.40 44.89 -9.72
C PRO A 114 -10.62 44.11 -9.17
N GLU A 115 -11.79 44.74 -9.05
CA GLU A 115 -13.04 44.11 -8.59
C GLU A 115 -13.92 43.53 -9.70
N MET A 116 -13.58 43.75 -10.98
CA MET A 116 -14.45 43.33 -12.09
C MET A 116 -14.08 41.93 -12.62
N ALA A 117 -14.94 40.96 -12.36
CA ALA A 117 -14.76 39.58 -12.81
C ALA A 117 -14.74 39.46 -14.35
N PRO A 118 -13.94 38.56 -14.93
CA PRO A 118 -13.91 38.33 -16.37
C PRO A 118 -15.29 37.86 -16.88
N PRO A 119 -15.67 38.18 -18.14
CA PRO A 119 -16.91 37.71 -18.73
C PRO A 119 -16.93 36.18 -18.76
N LEU A 120 -18.05 35.60 -18.33
CA LEU A 120 -18.24 34.15 -18.32
C LEU A 120 -18.33 33.63 -19.76
N PRO A 121 -17.66 32.51 -20.08
CA PRO A 121 -17.80 31.90 -21.38
C PRO A 121 -19.21 31.31 -21.56
N PRO A 122 -19.71 31.22 -22.81
CA PRO A 122 -21.10 30.83 -23.11
C PRO A 122 -21.42 29.37 -22.81
N ASP A 123 -20.40 28.55 -22.49
CA ASP A 123 -20.50 27.15 -22.09
C ASP A 123 -20.74 26.95 -20.58
N VAL A 124 -20.74 28.03 -19.78
CA VAL A 124 -21.08 27.99 -18.35
C VAL A 124 -22.59 27.94 -18.17
N LEU A 125 -23.08 26.74 -17.93
CA LEU A 125 -24.51 26.45 -17.77
C LEU A 125 -24.99 26.77 -16.35
N SER A 126 -26.17 27.39 -16.25
CA SER A 126 -26.83 27.65 -14.97
C SER A 126 -27.29 26.35 -14.28
N VAL A 127 -27.55 26.40 -12.97
CA VAL A 127 -28.03 25.23 -12.20
C VAL A 127 -29.35 24.67 -12.78
N SER A 128 -30.24 25.52 -13.28
CA SER A 128 -31.49 25.07 -13.89
C SER A 128 -31.24 24.38 -15.25
N GLN A 129 -30.34 24.92 -16.07
CA GLN A 129 -29.91 24.33 -17.34
C GLN A 129 -29.24 22.97 -17.13
N GLN A 130 -28.36 22.85 -16.14
CA GLN A 130 -27.72 21.58 -15.77
C GLN A 130 -28.74 20.53 -15.29
N LYS A 131 -29.79 20.93 -14.57
CA LYS A 131 -30.88 20.02 -14.16
C LYS A 131 -31.68 19.52 -15.37
N THR A 132 -32.04 20.41 -16.30
CA THR A 132 -32.76 20.05 -17.53
C THR A 132 -31.95 19.07 -18.37
N LEU A 133 -30.64 19.33 -18.55
CA LEU A 133 -29.76 18.40 -19.26
C LEU A 133 -29.56 17.09 -18.51
N GLY A 134 -29.41 17.14 -17.19
CA GLY A 134 -29.34 15.94 -16.36
C GLY A 134 -30.56 15.04 -16.55
N ALA A 135 -31.77 15.62 -16.64
CA ALA A 135 -32.99 14.87 -16.94
C ALA A 135 -32.96 14.30 -18.37
N ALA A 136 -32.54 15.10 -19.37
CA ALA A 136 -32.43 14.64 -20.76
C ALA A 136 -31.45 13.47 -20.90
N PHE A 137 -30.25 13.58 -20.31
CA PHE A 137 -29.26 12.50 -20.29
C PHE A 137 -29.77 11.26 -19.56
N GLN A 138 -30.48 11.44 -18.45
CA GLN A 138 -31.10 10.32 -17.73
C GLN A 138 -32.10 9.58 -18.63
N PHE A 139 -32.97 10.28 -19.37
CA PHE A 139 -33.86 9.63 -20.34
C PHE A 139 -33.11 8.95 -21.48
N VAL A 140 -32.11 9.61 -22.07
CA VAL A 140 -31.28 9.03 -23.14
C VAL A 140 -30.57 7.77 -22.68
N VAL A 141 -30.03 7.75 -21.47
CA VAL A 141 -29.32 6.58 -20.93
C VAL A 141 -30.30 5.48 -20.53
N CYS A 142 -31.38 5.82 -19.81
CA CYS A 142 -32.36 4.84 -19.34
C CYS A 142 -33.24 4.23 -20.46
N LEU A 143 -33.47 4.93 -21.57
CA LEU A 143 -34.29 4.43 -22.69
C LEU A 143 -33.45 4.04 -23.92
N GLY A 144 -32.33 4.74 -24.15
CA GLY A 144 -31.50 4.60 -25.35
C GLY A 144 -30.26 3.73 -25.19
N LEU A 145 -29.82 3.43 -23.96
CA LEU A 145 -28.55 2.75 -23.72
C LEU A 145 -28.70 1.52 -22.81
N CYS A 146 -29.10 1.70 -21.53
CA CYS A 146 -29.21 0.61 -20.57
C CYS A 146 -30.12 -0.56 -21.02
N PRO A 147 -31.29 -0.33 -21.64
CA PRO A 147 -32.19 -1.41 -22.07
C PRO A 147 -31.59 -2.32 -23.15
N TYR A 148 -30.59 -1.85 -23.89
CA TYR A 148 -29.93 -2.58 -24.97
C TYR A 148 -28.61 -3.24 -24.53
N LEU A 149 -28.23 -3.09 -23.26
CA LEU A 149 -27.14 -3.85 -22.67
C LEU A 149 -27.53 -5.32 -22.48
N ALA A 150 -26.58 -6.22 -22.72
CA ALA A 150 -26.74 -7.64 -22.51
C ALA A 150 -26.87 -7.95 -21.01
N ALA A 151 -27.51 -9.07 -20.67
CA ALA A 151 -27.68 -9.46 -19.28
C ALA A 151 -26.32 -9.59 -18.56
N GLY A 152 -26.18 -8.89 -17.43
CA GLY A 152 -24.94 -8.84 -16.65
C GLY A 152 -23.88 -7.86 -17.15
N VAL A 153 -24.16 -7.07 -18.20
CA VAL A 153 -23.30 -5.95 -18.65
C VAL A 153 -23.85 -4.65 -18.08
N GLY A 154 -23.09 -3.98 -17.22
CA GLY A 154 -23.55 -2.77 -16.51
C GLY A 154 -24.49 -3.06 -15.34
N VAL A 155 -24.91 -2.01 -14.64
CA VAL A 155 -25.88 -2.12 -13.53
C VAL A 155 -27.30 -2.01 -14.09
N PRO A 156 -28.19 -3.01 -13.95
CA PRO A 156 -29.54 -2.96 -14.48
C PRO A 156 -30.37 -1.83 -13.82
N LEU A 157 -31.29 -1.22 -14.57
CA LEU A 157 -32.12 -0.09 -14.11
C LEU A 157 -33.01 -0.51 -12.94
N SER A 158 -33.46 -1.76 -12.90
CA SER A 158 -34.23 -2.33 -11.80
C SER A 158 -33.51 -2.27 -10.44
N ARG A 159 -32.18 -2.19 -10.43
CA ARG A 159 -31.38 -2.04 -9.21
C ARG A 159 -31.06 -0.58 -8.86
N ARG A 160 -31.34 0.36 -9.77
CA ARG A 160 -31.07 1.79 -9.57
C ARG A 160 -32.28 2.51 -8.98
N SER A 161 -33.48 2.16 -9.43
CA SER A 161 -34.72 2.72 -8.89
C SER A 161 -35.94 1.86 -9.24
N ALA A 162 -37.01 2.01 -8.46
CA ALA A 162 -38.30 1.39 -8.76
C ALA A 162 -38.85 1.85 -10.13
N PHE A 163 -38.63 3.12 -10.49
CA PHE A 163 -38.97 3.65 -11.81
C PHE A 163 -38.12 3.01 -12.92
N GLY A 164 -36.84 2.72 -12.66
CA GLY A 164 -35.97 2.02 -13.60
C GLY A 164 -36.43 0.59 -13.92
N ALA A 165 -36.97 -0.13 -12.92
CA ALA A 165 -37.55 -1.46 -13.11
C ALA A 165 -38.79 -1.44 -14.01
N MET A 166 -39.55 -0.35 -13.98
CA MET A 166 -40.70 -0.13 -14.84
C MET A 166 -40.26 0.17 -16.28
N VAL A 167 -39.26 1.04 -16.45
CA VAL A 167 -38.70 1.40 -17.77
C VAL A 167 -38.15 0.19 -18.53
N GLU A 168 -37.49 -0.76 -17.84
CA GLU A 168 -36.99 -2.00 -18.47
C GLU A 168 -38.08 -2.82 -19.17
N LYS A 169 -39.33 -2.74 -18.71
CA LYS A 169 -40.46 -3.50 -19.26
C LYS A 169 -41.14 -2.81 -20.44
N VAL A 170 -40.82 -1.54 -20.69
CA VAL A 170 -41.48 -0.70 -21.70
C VAL A 170 -40.73 -0.73 -23.05
N VAL A 171 -39.44 -1.08 -23.04
CA VAL A 171 -38.60 -0.99 -24.24
C VAL A 171 -38.71 -2.24 -25.11
N TYR A 172 -39.08 -2.06 -26.37
CA TYR A 172 -39.19 -3.12 -27.36
C TYR A 172 -37.83 -3.43 -28.00
N ARG A 173 -37.33 -4.66 -27.80
CA ARG A 173 -36.03 -5.10 -28.35
C ARG A 173 -36.09 -5.64 -29.79
N GLU A 174 -37.27 -5.99 -30.27
CA GLU A 174 -37.47 -6.75 -31.51
C GLU A 174 -37.84 -5.89 -32.73
N VAL A 175 -37.98 -4.57 -32.54
CA VAL A 175 -38.37 -3.62 -33.61
C VAL A 175 -37.13 -3.04 -34.30
N SER A 176 -37.20 -2.83 -35.60
CA SER A 176 -36.15 -2.15 -36.38
C SER A 176 -35.92 -0.71 -35.88
N PRO A 177 -34.69 -0.16 -35.85
CA PRO A 177 -33.39 -0.79 -36.12
C PRO A 177 -32.96 -1.72 -34.97
N PRO A 178 -32.06 -2.71 -35.22
CA PRO A 178 -31.67 -3.70 -34.22
C PRO A 178 -31.08 -3.04 -32.96
N ALA A 179 -31.30 -3.65 -31.80
CA ALA A 179 -30.83 -3.18 -30.49
C ALA A 179 -29.35 -2.76 -30.48
N THR A 180 -28.48 -3.51 -31.18
CA THR A 180 -27.05 -3.20 -31.31
C THR A 180 -26.79 -1.89 -32.04
N ARG A 181 -27.59 -1.55 -33.06
CA ARG A 181 -27.49 -0.26 -33.78
C ARG A 181 -27.99 0.89 -32.93
N ARG A 182 -29.09 0.70 -32.21
CA ARG A 182 -29.60 1.70 -31.25
C ARG A 182 -28.55 2.03 -30.19
N LEU A 183 -27.96 1.00 -29.59
CA LEU A 183 -26.86 1.13 -28.63
C LEU A 183 -25.67 1.90 -29.21
N LEU A 184 -25.20 1.53 -30.42
CA LEU A 184 -24.09 2.20 -31.08
C LEU A 184 -24.38 3.69 -31.34
N THR A 185 -25.56 4.01 -31.86
CA THR A 185 -25.98 5.38 -32.15
C THR A 185 -25.99 6.20 -30.87
N THR A 186 -26.64 5.73 -29.81
CA THR A 186 -26.70 6.45 -28.54
C THR A 186 -25.30 6.61 -27.92
N THR A 187 -24.45 5.58 -27.94
CA THR A 187 -23.07 5.69 -27.44
C THR A 187 -22.23 6.67 -28.25
N ARG A 188 -22.33 6.67 -29.59
CA ARG A 188 -21.60 7.62 -30.45
C ARG A 188 -22.01 9.06 -30.20
N VAL A 189 -23.31 9.33 -30.11
CA VAL A 189 -23.80 10.68 -29.83
C VAL A 189 -23.35 11.14 -28.44
N LEU A 190 -23.43 10.30 -27.41
CA LEU A 190 -22.93 10.66 -26.08
C LEU A 190 -21.42 10.96 -26.06
N LEU A 191 -20.63 10.22 -26.85
CA LEU A 191 -19.19 10.50 -27.00
C LEU A 191 -18.93 11.82 -27.73
N GLN A 192 -19.70 12.11 -28.79
CA GLN A 192 -19.61 13.37 -29.52
C GLN A 192 -19.99 14.56 -28.62
N LEU A 193 -21.05 14.44 -27.82
CA LEU A 193 -21.42 15.46 -26.84
C LEU A 193 -20.32 15.67 -25.79
N ALA A 194 -19.59 14.61 -25.44
CA ALA A 194 -18.48 14.67 -24.50
C ALA A 194 -17.18 15.25 -25.09
N GLU A 195 -17.14 15.64 -26.37
CA GLU A 195 -16.03 16.44 -26.91
C GLU A 195 -16.00 17.84 -26.31
N GLN A 196 -17.16 18.37 -25.92
CA GLN A 196 -17.29 19.64 -25.22
C GLN A 196 -17.18 19.44 -23.69
N SER A 197 -16.28 20.17 -23.03
CA SER A 197 -15.95 20.01 -21.60
C SER A 197 -17.16 20.18 -20.65
N SER A 198 -18.03 21.16 -20.92
CA SER A 198 -19.22 21.45 -20.11
C SER A 198 -20.25 20.31 -20.13
N LEU A 199 -20.45 19.70 -21.30
CA LEU A 199 -21.33 18.55 -21.48
C LEU A 199 -20.68 17.24 -21.02
N ALA A 200 -19.38 17.06 -21.25
CA ALA A 200 -18.61 15.91 -20.79
C ALA A 200 -18.72 15.70 -19.28
N THR A 201 -18.68 16.78 -18.51
CA THR A 201 -18.82 16.73 -17.06
C THR A 201 -20.20 16.17 -16.66
N LEU A 202 -21.27 16.60 -17.33
CA LEU A 202 -22.63 16.11 -17.05
C LEU A 202 -22.82 14.63 -17.46
N VAL A 203 -22.21 14.22 -18.57
CA VAL A 203 -22.26 12.83 -19.04
C VAL A 203 -21.47 11.91 -18.11
N PHE A 204 -20.20 12.22 -17.82
CA PHE A 204 -19.31 11.30 -17.11
C PHE A 204 -19.51 11.28 -15.59
N THR A 205 -20.02 12.34 -14.97
CA THR A 205 -20.26 12.33 -13.51
C THR A 205 -21.33 11.32 -13.08
N ARG A 206 -22.31 11.01 -13.94
CA ARG A 206 -23.43 10.12 -13.60
C ARG A 206 -23.53 8.88 -14.48
N HIS A 207 -23.02 8.94 -15.71
CA HIS A 207 -23.27 7.90 -16.72
C HIS A 207 -21.97 7.29 -17.28
N LEU A 208 -20.82 7.54 -16.66
CA LEU A 208 -19.55 6.95 -17.10
C LEU A 208 -19.61 5.41 -17.12
N GLY A 209 -20.07 4.78 -16.04
CA GLY A 209 -20.19 3.32 -15.97
C GLY A 209 -21.08 2.73 -17.07
N ASP A 210 -22.14 3.45 -17.44
CA ASP A 210 -23.06 3.07 -18.53
C ASP A 210 -22.39 3.15 -19.90
N VAL A 211 -21.73 4.26 -20.19
CA VAL A 211 -21.00 4.48 -21.45
C VAL A 211 -19.86 3.46 -21.57
N MET A 212 -19.14 3.17 -20.49
CA MET A 212 -18.11 2.13 -20.46
C MET A 212 -18.68 0.74 -20.71
N ALA A 213 -19.81 0.38 -20.09
CA ALA A 213 -20.49 -0.89 -20.33
C ALA A 213 -20.87 -1.06 -21.81
N ALA A 214 -21.43 0.00 -22.41
CA ALA A 214 -21.81 0.01 -23.82
C ALA A 214 -20.59 -0.14 -24.74
N LEU A 215 -19.50 0.58 -24.49
CA LEU A 215 -18.26 0.46 -25.28
C LEU A 215 -17.60 -0.91 -25.15
N CYS A 216 -17.61 -1.51 -23.95
CA CYS A 216 -17.16 -2.88 -23.73
C CYS A 216 -17.98 -3.88 -24.55
N GLN A 217 -19.31 -3.74 -24.56
CA GLN A 217 -20.20 -4.60 -25.32
C GLN A 217 -19.99 -4.44 -26.84
N LEU A 218 -20.01 -3.20 -27.34
CA LEU A 218 -19.87 -2.89 -28.76
C LEU A 218 -18.48 -3.28 -29.31
N GLY A 219 -17.43 -3.13 -28.50
CA GLY A 219 -16.06 -3.40 -28.92
C GLY A 219 -15.60 -4.86 -28.75
N PHE A 220 -16.05 -5.54 -27.70
CA PHE A 220 -15.40 -6.79 -27.24
C PHE A 220 -16.35 -7.97 -27.02
N GLN A 221 -17.67 -7.79 -27.15
CA GLN A 221 -18.59 -8.91 -27.05
C GLN A 221 -18.31 -9.93 -28.18
N PRO A 222 -18.11 -11.23 -27.86
CA PRO A 222 -17.95 -12.24 -28.89
C PRO A 222 -19.27 -12.41 -29.66
N GLN A 223 -19.27 -12.08 -30.94
CA GLN A 223 -20.40 -12.29 -31.85
C GLN A 223 -20.23 -13.60 -32.63
N ARG A 224 -21.31 -14.37 -32.81
CA ARG A 224 -21.32 -15.52 -33.71
C ARG A 224 -21.26 -15.03 -35.16
N GLU A 225 -20.49 -15.71 -36.02
CA GLU A 225 -20.17 -15.23 -37.37
C GLU A 225 -21.40 -14.98 -38.25
N ASP A 226 -22.50 -15.71 -38.02
CA ASP A 226 -23.75 -15.58 -38.78
C ASP A 226 -24.64 -14.39 -38.35
N GLY A 227 -24.22 -13.57 -37.37
CA GLY A 227 -25.03 -12.49 -36.77
C GLY A 227 -24.28 -11.17 -36.58
N ARG A 228 -23.23 -10.90 -37.37
CA ARG A 228 -22.41 -9.67 -37.26
C ARG A 228 -23.19 -8.43 -37.72
N LEU A 229 -23.90 -7.79 -36.79
CA LEU A 229 -24.66 -6.56 -37.05
C LEU A 229 -23.80 -5.28 -37.10
N LEU A 230 -22.51 -5.37 -36.71
CA LEU A 230 -21.55 -4.26 -36.67
C LEU A 230 -20.38 -4.52 -37.62
N SER A 231 -19.90 -3.46 -38.29
CA SER A 231 -18.68 -3.52 -39.09
C SER A 231 -17.43 -3.60 -38.19
N ALA A 232 -16.36 -4.25 -38.69
CA ALA A 232 -15.09 -4.36 -37.99
C ALA A 232 -14.49 -2.98 -37.64
N ASP A 233 -14.71 -1.96 -38.48
CA ASP A 233 -14.22 -0.61 -38.26
C ASP A 233 -14.98 0.09 -37.12
N GLU A 234 -16.28 -0.18 -37.00
CA GLU A 234 -17.09 0.39 -35.91
C GLU A 234 -16.69 -0.19 -34.56
N CYS A 235 -16.43 -1.51 -34.52
CA CYS A 235 -15.87 -2.15 -33.34
C CYS A 235 -14.49 -1.56 -33.00
N ARG A 236 -13.63 -1.29 -33.99
CA ARG A 236 -12.32 -0.63 -33.77
C ARG A 236 -12.47 0.78 -33.21
N VAL A 237 -13.42 1.57 -33.72
CA VAL A 237 -13.73 2.90 -33.21
C VAL A 237 -14.18 2.83 -31.75
N CYS A 238 -15.08 1.91 -31.39
CA CYS A 238 -15.50 1.72 -29.99
C CYS A 238 -14.34 1.31 -29.08
N LYS A 239 -13.44 0.43 -29.54
CA LYS A 239 -12.22 0.05 -28.79
C LYS A 239 -11.31 1.24 -28.56
N LYS A 240 -11.11 2.08 -29.58
CA LYS A 240 -10.28 3.29 -29.49
C LYS A 240 -10.91 4.30 -28.53
N ALA A 241 -12.20 4.58 -28.67
CA ALA A 241 -12.94 5.49 -27.79
C ALA A 241 -12.87 5.05 -26.32
N LEU A 242 -12.97 3.74 -26.04
CA LEU A 242 -12.79 3.23 -24.68
C LEU A 242 -11.37 3.50 -24.15
N LYS A 243 -10.33 3.23 -24.94
CA LYS A 243 -8.93 3.51 -24.54
C LYS A 243 -8.70 4.99 -24.28
N ASP A 244 -9.22 5.86 -25.15
CA ASP A 244 -9.10 7.31 -25.03
C ASP A 244 -9.82 7.82 -23.77
N LEU A 245 -11.02 7.28 -23.48
CA LEU A 245 -11.78 7.60 -22.27
C LEU A 245 -11.02 7.19 -20.99
N LEU A 246 -10.42 6.00 -21.00
CA LEU A 246 -9.62 5.50 -19.88
C LEU A 246 -8.31 6.29 -19.66
N GLY A 247 -7.84 7.02 -20.66
CA GLY A 247 -6.67 7.91 -20.53
C GLY A 247 -7.00 9.33 -20.07
N LYS A 248 -8.24 9.79 -20.30
CA LYS A 248 -8.66 11.18 -20.02
C LYS A 248 -9.32 11.35 -18.65
N VAL A 249 -10.03 10.33 -18.17
CA VAL A 249 -10.78 10.42 -16.91
C VAL A 249 -9.86 10.13 -15.71
N TYR A 250 -10.13 10.75 -14.57
CA TYR A 250 -9.39 10.52 -13.33
C TYR A 250 -9.38 9.02 -12.95
N GLN A 251 -8.17 8.47 -12.82
CA GLN A 251 -7.92 7.03 -12.74
C GLN A 251 -8.69 6.30 -11.62
N PRO A 252 -8.85 6.84 -10.40
CA PRO A 252 -9.66 6.20 -9.36
C PRO A 252 -11.12 5.99 -9.75
N ILE A 253 -11.73 6.93 -10.49
CA ILE A 253 -13.12 6.81 -10.93
C ILE A 253 -13.23 5.66 -11.94
N ILE A 254 -12.29 5.58 -12.89
CA ILE A 254 -12.22 4.48 -13.87
C ILE A 254 -12.10 3.13 -13.15
N ILE A 255 -11.18 3.00 -12.19
CA ILE A 255 -10.97 1.76 -11.46
C ILE A 255 -12.24 1.35 -10.72
N LYS A 256 -12.91 2.30 -10.07
CA LYS A 256 -14.19 2.07 -9.39
C LYS A 256 -15.26 1.55 -10.35
N GLU A 257 -15.43 2.20 -11.52
CA GLU A 257 -16.39 1.74 -12.53
C GLU A 257 -16.02 0.36 -13.10
N LEU A 258 -14.75 0.09 -13.36
CA LEU A 258 -14.28 -1.23 -13.83
C LEU A 258 -14.52 -2.33 -12.80
N LEU A 259 -14.33 -2.06 -11.51
CA LEU A 259 -14.64 -2.99 -10.41
C LEU A 259 -16.15 -3.27 -10.34
N ILE A 260 -16.99 -2.25 -10.52
CA ILE A 260 -18.44 -2.39 -10.59
C ILE A 260 -18.85 -3.25 -11.80
N LEU A 261 -18.26 -3.00 -12.97
CA LEU A 261 -18.53 -3.72 -14.23
C LEU A 261 -18.05 -5.18 -14.20
N GLN A 262 -16.94 -5.47 -13.52
CA GLN A 262 -16.45 -6.83 -13.34
C GLN A 262 -17.44 -7.67 -12.52
N GLY A 263 -18.25 -7.03 -11.66
CA GLY A 263 -19.14 -7.70 -10.73
C GLY A 263 -18.35 -8.36 -9.60
N GLY A 264 -18.79 -8.12 -8.36
CA GLY A 264 -18.11 -8.66 -7.17
C GLY A 264 -17.90 -10.18 -7.22
N PRO A 265 -16.96 -10.73 -6.43
CA PRO A 265 -16.68 -12.16 -6.39
C PRO A 265 -17.99 -12.94 -6.18
N LYS A 266 -18.15 -14.04 -6.93
CA LYS A 266 -19.27 -14.97 -6.76
C LYS A 266 -19.27 -15.39 -5.29
N GLN A 267 -20.18 -14.86 -4.48
CA GLN A 267 -20.47 -15.47 -3.19
C GLN A 267 -21.09 -16.81 -3.51
N SER A 268 -20.31 -17.88 -3.34
CA SER A 268 -20.82 -19.25 -3.36
C SER A 268 -21.80 -19.37 -2.20
N ALA A 269 -23.09 -19.17 -2.47
CA ALA A 269 -24.12 -19.66 -1.58
C ALA A 269 -23.94 -21.19 -1.47
N PRO A 270 -23.91 -21.77 -0.26
CA PRO A 270 -23.88 -23.21 -0.12
C PRO A 270 -25.15 -23.79 -0.75
N ALA A 271 -24.99 -24.78 -1.63
CA ALA A 271 -26.09 -25.52 -2.21
C ALA A 271 -26.85 -26.24 -1.07
N GLY A 272 -28.04 -25.76 -0.71
CA GLY A 272 -28.85 -26.45 0.31
C GLY A 272 -30.02 -25.73 0.97
N SER A 273 -30.37 -24.47 0.64
CA SER A 273 -31.55 -23.84 1.25
C SER A 273 -32.57 -23.40 0.21
N SER A 274 -33.57 -24.24 0.02
CA SER A 274 -34.86 -23.90 -0.56
C SER A 274 -35.71 -23.18 0.50
N GLY A 275 -35.95 -21.88 0.35
CA GLY A 275 -36.98 -21.18 1.14
C GLY A 275 -36.89 -19.65 1.15
N GLY A 276 -37.87 -18.99 0.50
CA GLY A 276 -38.29 -17.62 0.82
C GLY A 276 -37.82 -16.48 -0.11
N PRO A 277 -38.72 -15.61 -0.64
CA PRO A 277 -38.36 -14.53 -1.56
C PRO A 277 -37.98 -13.23 -0.83
N SER A 278 -37.12 -13.32 0.20
CA SER A 278 -36.60 -12.12 0.88
C SER A 278 -35.19 -12.37 1.39
N GLY A 279 -34.19 -11.82 0.69
CA GLY A 279 -32.78 -11.99 1.03
C GLY A 279 -31.85 -11.57 -0.10
N ARG A 280 -31.35 -10.34 -0.03
CA ARG A 280 -30.19 -9.76 -0.76
C ARG A 280 -29.67 -10.59 -1.95
N ALA A 281 -30.34 -10.48 -3.10
CA ALA A 281 -29.90 -11.07 -4.35
C ALA A 281 -28.58 -10.40 -4.81
N GLY A 282 -27.47 -11.15 -4.74
CA GLY A 282 -26.15 -10.73 -5.20
C GLY A 282 -26.17 -10.14 -6.61
N LEU A 283 -25.19 -9.30 -6.95
CA LEU A 283 -24.96 -8.89 -8.34
C LEU A 283 -24.88 -10.15 -9.20
N GLY A 284 -25.75 -10.27 -10.21
CA GLY A 284 -25.60 -11.33 -11.21
C GLY A 284 -24.17 -11.27 -11.75
N SER A 285 -23.44 -12.38 -11.73
CA SER A 285 -22.04 -12.40 -12.14
C SER A 285 -21.92 -11.90 -13.57
N ALA A 286 -21.09 -10.89 -13.80
CA ALA A 286 -20.85 -10.37 -15.14
C ALA A 286 -20.36 -11.50 -16.07
N PRO A 287 -20.68 -11.42 -17.38
CA PRO A 287 -20.24 -12.42 -18.36
C PRO A 287 -18.73 -12.68 -18.29
N ALA A 288 -18.32 -13.94 -18.53
CA ALA A 288 -16.91 -14.32 -18.40
C ALA A 288 -15.96 -13.56 -19.35
N TRP A 289 -16.46 -13.11 -20.51
CA TRP A 289 -15.68 -12.26 -21.43
C TRP A 289 -15.46 -10.85 -20.84
N LEU A 290 -16.50 -10.26 -20.23
CA LEU A 290 -16.44 -8.94 -19.62
C LEU A 290 -15.55 -8.95 -18.38
N ARG A 291 -15.66 -9.99 -17.54
CA ARG A 291 -14.78 -10.15 -16.36
C ARG A 291 -13.31 -10.22 -16.73
N ARG A 292 -12.97 -10.91 -17.82
CA ARG A 292 -11.60 -10.99 -18.33
C ARG A 292 -11.12 -9.65 -18.89
N LEU A 293 -11.97 -8.94 -19.63
CA LEU A 293 -11.66 -7.61 -20.16
C LEU A 293 -11.46 -6.58 -19.05
N CYS A 294 -12.40 -6.46 -18.10
CA CYS A 294 -12.26 -5.56 -16.96
C CYS A 294 -11.02 -5.91 -16.12
N GLY A 295 -10.75 -7.20 -15.91
CA GLY A 295 -9.53 -7.66 -15.25
C GLY A 295 -8.26 -7.21 -15.99
N GLN A 296 -8.20 -7.39 -17.32
CA GLN A 296 -7.09 -6.90 -18.16
C GLN A 296 -6.87 -5.40 -17.98
N MET A 297 -7.94 -4.60 -18.10
CA MET A 297 -7.83 -3.14 -18.00
C MET A 297 -7.47 -2.68 -16.58
N LEU A 298 -7.97 -3.35 -15.55
CA LEU A 298 -7.58 -3.08 -14.16
C LEU A 298 -6.10 -3.36 -13.93
N SER A 299 -5.58 -4.49 -14.43
CA SER A 299 -4.16 -4.81 -14.35
C SER A 299 -3.28 -3.82 -15.11
N GLU A 300 -3.68 -3.41 -16.33
CA GLU A 300 -2.98 -2.38 -17.08
C GLU A 300 -2.92 -1.04 -16.32
N ARG A 301 -4.00 -0.66 -15.62
CA ARG A 301 -4.03 0.57 -14.82
C ARG A 301 -3.24 0.44 -13.52
N LEU A 302 -3.23 -0.73 -12.89
CA LEU A 302 -2.45 -0.98 -11.67
C LEU A 302 -0.94 -0.88 -11.94
N MET A 303 -0.49 -1.38 -13.10
CA MET A 303 0.93 -1.38 -13.49
C MET A 303 1.43 -0.02 -14.01
N GLN A 304 0.56 0.96 -14.23
CA GLN A 304 0.95 2.33 -14.59
C GLN A 304 1.58 3.06 -13.39
N PRO A 305 2.38 4.12 -13.62
CA PRO A 305 2.88 4.95 -12.52
C PRO A 305 1.71 5.54 -11.72
N ASN A 306 1.80 5.50 -10.39
CA ASN A 306 0.73 5.85 -9.44
C ASN A 306 -0.55 5.00 -9.56
N GLY A 307 -0.50 3.87 -10.27
CA GLY A 307 -1.62 2.94 -10.42
C GLY A 307 -2.06 2.34 -9.10
N VAL A 308 -1.10 1.97 -8.24
CA VAL A 308 -1.39 1.45 -6.88
C VAL A 308 -2.13 2.49 -6.04
N GLN A 309 -1.67 3.74 -6.05
CA GLN A 309 -2.35 4.85 -5.37
C GLN A 309 -3.77 5.03 -5.90
N ALA A 310 -3.97 4.95 -7.21
CA ALA A 310 -5.29 5.09 -7.81
C ALA A 310 -6.25 3.97 -7.40
N VAL A 311 -5.77 2.73 -7.24
CA VAL A 311 -6.57 1.60 -6.74
C VAL A 311 -6.95 1.82 -5.27
N ILE A 312 -6.00 2.25 -4.44
CA ILE A 312 -6.26 2.55 -3.02
C ILE A 312 -7.34 3.62 -2.91
N ARG A 313 -7.21 4.72 -3.67
CA ARG A 313 -8.22 5.78 -3.74
C ARG A 313 -9.57 5.25 -4.19
N ALA A 314 -9.63 4.45 -5.25
CA ALA A 314 -10.89 3.91 -5.77
C ALA A 314 -11.67 3.05 -4.76
N VAL A 315 -10.96 2.32 -3.88
CA VAL A 315 -11.57 1.40 -2.91
C VAL A 315 -11.83 2.09 -1.56
N LEU A 316 -10.97 3.02 -1.15
CA LEU A 316 -11.06 3.69 0.15
C LEU A 316 -11.83 5.02 0.11
N GLU A 317 -11.72 5.82 -0.96
CA GLU A 317 -12.43 7.09 -1.13
C GLU A 317 -13.91 6.83 -1.48
N GLY A 318 -14.76 6.76 -0.45
CA GLY A 318 -16.20 6.55 -0.59
C GLY A 318 -16.91 5.95 0.63
N GLY A 319 -16.17 5.58 1.68
CA GLY A 319 -16.75 5.24 2.99
C GLY A 319 -16.66 6.42 3.94
N THR A 320 -17.71 6.67 4.73
CA THR A 320 -17.59 7.48 5.95
C THR A 320 -16.61 6.76 6.88
N GLY A 321 -15.43 7.33 7.11
CA GLY A 321 -14.30 6.69 7.80
C GLY A 321 -14.70 6.03 9.11
N GLY A 322 -14.74 4.70 9.12
CA GLY A 322 -15.20 3.88 10.24
C GLY A 322 -14.52 2.51 10.24
N ASP A 323 -14.71 1.71 11.29
CA ASP A 323 -14.03 0.43 11.56
C ASP A 323 -13.98 -0.59 10.38
N SER A 324 -14.80 -0.41 9.35
CA SER A 324 -14.73 -1.14 8.08
C SER A 324 -13.44 -0.91 7.26
N ASP A 325 -12.66 0.12 7.56
CA ASP A 325 -11.57 0.58 6.69
C ASP A 325 -10.35 -0.35 6.72
N TRP A 326 -10.08 -1.06 7.82
CA TRP A 326 -8.96 -2.01 7.86
C TRP A 326 -9.19 -3.24 6.98
N ARG A 327 -10.44 -3.74 6.90
CA ARG A 327 -10.79 -4.87 6.03
C ARG A 327 -10.66 -4.49 4.56
N LYS A 328 -10.98 -3.24 4.22
CA LYS A 328 -10.73 -2.70 2.88
C LYS A 328 -9.23 -2.61 2.60
N CYS A 329 -8.43 -2.16 3.57
CA CYS A 329 -6.97 -2.12 3.43
C CYS A 329 -6.38 -3.52 3.18
N ASP A 330 -6.84 -4.53 3.92
CA ASP A 330 -6.41 -5.93 3.75
C ASP A 330 -6.90 -6.52 2.41
N ALA A 331 -8.10 -6.17 1.96
CA ALA A 331 -8.58 -6.56 0.64
C ALA A 331 -7.73 -5.96 -0.48
N VAL A 332 -7.34 -4.68 -0.36
CA VAL A 332 -6.44 -4.04 -1.33
C VAL A 332 -5.06 -4.69 -1.29
N ALA A 333 -4.49 -4.94 -0.11
CA ALA A 333 -3.21 -5.64 0.01
C ALA A 333 -3.25 -7.01 -0.69
N ARG A 334 -4.32 -7.79 -0.52
CA ARG A 334 -4.53 -9.05 -1.25
C ARG A 334 -4.62 -8.89 -2.76
N ILE A 335 -5.24 -7.82 -3.25
CA ILE A 335 -5.28 -7.51 -4.69
C ILE A 335 -3.87 -7.21 -5.22
N LEU A 336 -3.04 -6.49 -4.46
CA LEU A 336 -1.69 -6.14 -4.87
C LEU A 336 -0.75 -7.34 -4.91
N VAL A 337 -0.95 -8.32 -4.02
CA VAL A 337 -0.14 -9.55 -3.97
C VAL A 337 -0.60 -10.55 -5.03
N ALA A 338 -1.88 -10.56 -5.37
CA ALA A 338 -2.45 -11.44 -6.38
C ALA A 338 -1.96 -11.05 -7.79
N CYS A 339 -0.90 -11.73 -8.25
CA CYS A 339 -0.33 -11.54 -9.57
C CYS A 339 -1.39 -11.78 -10.68
N PRO A 340 -1.65 -10.80 -11.55
CA PRO A 340 -2.62 -10.95 -12.63
C PRO A 340 -2.21 -12.06 -13.61
N GLN A 341 -3.18 -12.86 -14.07
CA GLN A 341 -2.97 -13.88 -15.12
C GLN A 341 -2.49 -13.30 -16.45
N GLN A 342 -2.58 -11.99 -16.62
CA GLN A 342 -2.24 -11.25 -17.82
C GLN A 342 -0.84 -10.66 -17.80
N SER A 343 -0.11 -10.79 -16.68
CA SER A 343 1.30 -10.43 -16.61
C SER A 343 2.14 -11.46 -17.37
N THR A 344 3.15 -11.01 -18.12
CA THR A 344 4.11 -11.86 -18.84
C THR A 344 4.93 -12.71 -17.89
N SER A 345 5.29 -12.12 -16.74
CA SER A 345 5.94 -12.79 -15.63
C SER A 345 5.55 -12.14 -14.31
N ALA A 346 5.63 -12.90 -13.21
CA ALA A 346 5.43 -12.35 -11.87
C ALA A 346 6.52 -11.33 -11.51
N ASP A 347 7.74 -11.51 -12.02
CA ASP A 347 8.88 -10.62 -11.79
C ASP A 347 8.64 -9.22 -12.37
N ASP A 348 8.22 -9.14 -13.64
CA ASP A 348 7.89 -7.87 -14.29
C ASP A 348 6.83 -7.08 -13.53
N TYR A 349 5.84 -7.79 -12.97
CA TYR A 349 4.77 -7.20 -12.18
C TYR A 349 5.29 -6.59 -10.87
N PHE A 350 6.04 -7.36 -10.07
CA PHE A 350 6.56 -6.86 -8.80
C PHE A 350 7.62 -5.77 -8.99
N ARG A 351 8.38 -5.80 -10.09
CA ARG A 351 9.29 -4.71 -10.47
C ARG A 351 8.58 -3.37 -10.65
N LEU A 352 7.33 -3.37 -11.11
CA LEU A 352 6.52 -2.16 -11.31
C LEU A 352 5.70 -1.77 -10.08
N VAL A 353 5.28 -2.74 -9.26
CA VAL A 353 4.36 -2.52 -8.13
C VAL A 353 5.09 -2.27 -6.81
N CYS A 354 6.19 -2.97 -6.51
CA CYS A 354 6.91 -2.81 -5.25
C CYS A 354 7.43 -1.39 -5.01
N PRO A 355 8.05 -0.68 -5.99
CA PRO A 355 8.47 0.71 -5.79
C PRO A 355 7.29 1.62 -5.43
N GLN A 356 6.14 1.42 -6.10
CA GLN A 356 4.94 2.18 -5.80
C GLN A 356 4.44 1.92 -4.37
N ILE A 357 4.50 0.68 -3.87
CA ILE A 357 4.16 0.33 -2.48
C ILE A 357 5.07 1.06 -1.50
N LEU A 358 6.38 1.12 -1.77
CA LEU A 358 7.33 1.84 -0.90
C LEU A 358 7.06 3.35 -0.89
N ASP A 359 6.70 3.94 -2.03
CA ASP A 359 6.33 5.36 -2.07
C ASP A 359 5.08 5.69 -1.25
N LEU A 360 4.17 4.73 -1.05
CA LEU A 360 2.98 4.93 -0.19
C LEU A 360 3.33 5.17 1.28
N LEU A 361 4.44 4.61 1.77
CA LEU A 361 4.89 4.76 3.16
C LEU A 361 5.26 6.22 3.52
N HIS A 362 5.46 7.04 2.48
CA HIS A 362 5.97 8.42 2.58
C HIS A 362 4.93 9.49 2.25
N LEU A 363 3.68 9.10 2.02
CA LEU A 363 2.62 10.05 1.71
C LEU A 363 2.34 10.97 2.91
N ARG A 364 2.46 12.29 2.68
CA ARG A 364 2.38 13.33 3.72
C ARG A 364 0.96 13.86 3.98
N ASP A 365 -0.03 13.41 3.21
CA ASP A 365 -1.41 13.91 3.33
C ASP A 365 -2.07 13.39 4.62
N LYS A 366 -2.34 14.26 5.58
CA LYS A 366 -2.78 13.91 6.94
C LYS A 366 -4.08 13.09 6.98
N LEU A 367 -4.98 13.27 6.01
CA LEU A 367 -6.29 12.60 6.01
C LEU A 367 -6.21 11.17 5.46
N THR A 368 -5.30 10.92 4.52
CA THR A 368 -5.20 9.64 3.81
C THR A 368 -3.95 8.84 4.19
N ALA A 369 -2.92 9.47 4.75
CA ALA A 369 -1.62 8.85 5.06
C ALA A 369 -1.74 7.58 5.89
N GLN A 370 -2.56 7.56 6.95
CA GLN A 370 -2.69 6.39 7.81
C GLN A 370 -3.25 5.17 7.06
N GLN A 371 -4.26 5.39 6.21
CA GLN A 371 -4.85 4.31 5.42
C GLN A 371 -3.87 3.78 4.37
N PHE A 372 -3.13 4.68 3.71
CA PHE A 372 -2.17 4.32 2.68
C PHE A 372 -0.97 3.59 3.28
N GLN A 373 -0.44 4.07 4.42
CA GLN A 373 0.62 3.41 5.17
C GLN A 373 0.18 2.00 5.61
N ARG A 374 -1.05 1.85 6.12
CA ARG A 374 -1.57 0.53 6.51
C ARG A 374 -1.67 -0.44 5.34
N VAL A 375 -2.15 0.03 4.18
CA VAL A 375 -2.18 -0.79 2.95
C VAL A 375 -0.76 -1.16 2.53
N ALA A 376 0.17 -0.20 2.55
CA ALA A 376 1.56 -0.40 2.13
C ALA A 376 2.28 -1.43 3.02
N THR A 377 2.24 -1.26 4.34
CA THR A 377 2.80 -2.21 5.30
C THR A 377 2.16 -3.59 5.12
N ARG A 378 0.82 -3.67 5.03
CA ARG A 378 0.14 -4.96 4.87
C ARG A 378 0.47 -5.65 3.54
N ALA A 379 0.56 -4.89 2.45
CA ALA A 379 0.94 -5.40 1.14
C ALA A 379 2.38 -5.89 1.14
N ALA A 380 3.32 -5.11 1.69
CA ALA A 380 4.72 -5.50 1.82
C ALA A 380 4.89 -6.82 2.57
N LEU A 381 4.27 -6.94 3.75
CA LEU A 381 4.30 -8.17 4.54
C LEU A 381 3.66 -9.35 3.82
N SER A 382 2.55 -9.13 3.11
CA SER A 382 1.88 -10.20 2.35
C SER A 382 2.73 -10.67 1.17
N VAL A 383 3.48 -9.77 0.50
CA VAL A 383 4.42 -10.14 -0.56
C VAL A 383 5.58 -10.96 0.00
N VAL A 384 6.11 -10.60 1.17
CA VAL A 384 7.16 -11.38 1.85
C VAL A 384 6.67 -12.79 2.21
N LEU A 385 5.45 -12.90 2.74
CA LEU A 385 4.88 -14.19 3.14
C LEU A 385 4.55 -15.10 1.94
N GLU A 386 3.96 -14.56 0.87
CA GLU A 386 3.53 -15.38 -0.27
C GLU A 386 4.64 -15.62 -1.31
N ARG A 387 5.60 -14.68 -1.46
CA ARG A 387 6.61 -14.65 -2.54
C ARG A 387 7.97 -14.15 -2.04
N PRO A 388 8.65 -14.88 -1.14
CA PRO A 388 9.86 -14.39 -0.46
C PRO A 388 11.02 -14.03 -1.39
N GLY A 389 11.26 -14.81 -2.45
CA GLY A 389 12.35 -14.55 -3.40
C GLY A 389 12.20 -13.23 -4.18
N LEU A 390 10.97 -12.89 -4.59
CA LEU A 390 10.68 -11.64 -5.29
C LEU A 390 10.63 -10.45 -4.31
N ALA A 391 10.15 -10.69 -3.08
CA ALA A 391 10.17 -9.70 -2.02
C ALA A 391 11.60 -9.29 -1.66
N GLN A 392 12.54 -10.24 -1.57
CA GLN A 392 13.94 -9.95 -1.30
C GLN A 392 14.53 -8.99 -2.35
N GLN A 393 14.25 -9.23 -3.63
CA GLN A 393 14.82 -8.47 -4.75
C GLN A 393 14.19 -7.09 -4.93
N HIS A 394 12.86 -7.01 -4.93
CA HIS A 394 12.12 -5.80 -5.33
C HIS A 394 11.60 -4.97 -4.15
N LEU A 395 11.63 -5.49 -2.92
CA LEU A 395 11.12 -4.81 -1.73
C LEU A 395 12.18 -4.64 -0.64
N LEU A 396 12.76 -5.73 -0.13
CA LEU A 396 13.69 -5.68 1.01
C LEU A 396 15.04 -5.06 0.62
N ARG A 397 15.65 -5.47 -0.49
CA ARG A 397 16.92 -4.91 -0.95
C ARG A 397 16.85 -3.40 -1.24
N PRO A 398 15.80 -2.84 -1.87
CA PRO A 398 15.63 -1.39 -1.98
C PRO A 398 15.45 -0.69 -0.63
N VAL A 399 14.65 -1.25 0.29
CA VAL A 399 14.41 -0.66 1.62
C VAL A 399 15.69 -0.61 2.43
N LEU A 400 16.45 -1.71 2.46
CA LEU A 400 17.70 -1.83 3.20
C LEU A 400 18.92 -1.27 2.45
N GLY A 401 18.75 -0.82 1.21
CA GLY A 401 19.82 -0.36 0.33
C GLY A 401 20.77 0.64 0.99
N PRO A 402 20.27 1.74 1.59
CA PRO A 402 21.11 2.71 2.28
C PRO A 402 21.92 2.11 3.47
N LEU A 403 21.36 1.13 4.19
CA LEU A 403 22.08 0.44 5.27
C LEU A 403 23.14 -0.52 4.74
N HIS A 404 22.87 -1.23 3.65
CA HIS A 404 23.87 -2.07 2.98
C HIS A 404 25.01 -1.24 2.40
N SER A 405 24.72 -0.04 1.86
CA SER A 405 25.75 0.89 1.43
C SER A 405 26.69 1.30 2.56
N CYS A 406 26.23 1.37 3.81
CA CYS A 406 27.11 1.62 4.97
C CYS A 406 28.10 0.48 5.24
N ILE A 407 27.76 -0.76 4.85
CA ILE A 407 28.61 -1.94 5.02
C ILE A 407 29.63 -2.01 3.89
N THR A 408 29.19 -1.79 2.64
CA THR A 408 30.03 -1.95 1.44
C THR A 408 30.80 -0.68 1.05
N ALA A 409 30.64 0.42 1.77
CA ALA A 409 31.29 1.69 1.44
C ALA A 409 32.83 1.55 1.38
N SER A 410 33.40 1.99 0.25
CA SER A 410 34.84 2.07 0.04
C SER A 410 35.28 3.52 -0.15
N SER A 411 36.41 3.89 0.45
CA SER A 411 37.02 5.23 0.36
C SER A 411 37.31 5.65 -1.11
N ALA A 412 37.46 4.69 -2.03
CA ALA A 412 37.75 4.95 -3.44
C ALA A 412 36.58 5.52 -4.25
N GLU A 413 35.33 5.25 -3.88
CA GLU A 413 34.13 5.64 -4.66
C GLU A 413 33.44 6.90 -4.13
N HIS A 414 33.59 7.22 -2.84
CA HIS A 414 32.86 8.30 -2.17
C HIS A 414 33.76 9.20 -1.31
N PRO A 415 34.36 10.26 -1.89
CA PRO A 415 35.39 11.07 -1.22
C PRO A 415 34.88 11.99 -0.10
N GLN A 416 33.57 12.19 0.09
CA GLN A 416 33.02 13.09 1.11
C GLN A 416 31.81 12.53 1.87
N GLU A 417 30.82 11.99 1.16
CA GLU A 417 29.61 11.41 1.76
C GLU A 417 29.27 10.10 1.05
N ALA A 418 29.18 9.00 1.80
CA ALA A 418 28.81 7.69 1.27
C ALA A 418 27.30 7.46 1.31
N VAL A 419 26.60 8.03 2.30
CA VAL A 419 25.14 7.94 2.43
C VAL A 419 24.59 9.27 2.94
N GLU A 420 23.64 9.85 2.19
CA GLU A 420 22.94 11.08 2.53
C GLU A 420 22.00 10.92 3.74
N GLU A 421 21.81 12.00 4.49
CA GLU A 421 20.90 12.07 5.64
C GLU A 421 19.47 11.68 5.29
N SER A 422 18.96 12.19 4.17
CA SER A 422 17.58 11.96 3.74
C SER A 422 17.33 10.48 3.40
N ALA A 423 18.31 9.81 2.79
CA ALA A 423 18.24 8.41 2.41
C ALA A 423 18.25 7.50 3.64
N LEU A 424 19.14 7.76 4.61
CA LEU A 424 19.22 6.95 5.84
C LEU A 424 17.99 7.15 6.75
N THR A 425 17.52 8.39 6.87
CA THR A 425 16.28 8.72 7.60
C THR A 425 15.09 7.98 7.01
N ARG A 426 14.92 8.06 5.68
CA ARG A 426 13.85 7.37 4.95
C ARG A 426 13.91 5.85 5.15
N CYS A 427 15.10 5.28 5.03
CA CYS A 427 15.34 3.85 5.23
C CYS A 427 14.94 3.38 6.63
N LEU A 428 15.39 4.06 7.70
CA LEU A 428 15.07 3.67 9.07
C LEU A 428 13.58 3.82 9.39
N GLU A 429 12.91 4.84 8.85
CA GLU A 429 11.46 4.96 8.95
C GLU A 429 10.72 3.83 8.23
N ASP A 430 11.18 3.41 7.06
CA ASP A 430 10.57 2.29 6.32
C ASP A 430 10.76 0.97 7.05
N VAL A 431 11.96 0.74 7.60
CA VAL A 431 12.24 -0.43 8.45
C VAL A 431 11.32 -0.43 9.66
N TYR A 432 11.16 0.72 10.32
CA TYR A 432 10.24 0.84 11.43
C TYR A 432 8.77 0.53 11.05
N LYS A 433 8.28 1.10 9.95
CA LYS A 433 6.90 0.91 9.49
C LYS A 433 6.60 -0.52 9.04
N ILE A 434 7.58 -1.24 8.49
CA ILE A 434 7.39 -2.61 8.00
C ILE A 434 7.58 -3.63 9.14
N TRP A 435 8.67 -3.54 9.91
CA TRP A 435 9.00 -4.52 10.94
C TRP A 435 8.22 -4.27 12.23
N VAL A 436 8.31 -3.06 12.80
CA VAL A 436 7.72 -2.75 14.12
C VAL A 436 6.21 -2.53 14.02
N VAL A 437 5.75 -1.63 13.15
CA VAL A 437 4.31 -1.31 13.03
C VAL A 437 3.53 -2.46 12.40
N GLY A 438 4.15 -3.18 11.46
CA GLY A 438 3.56 -4.33 10.79
C GLY A 438 3.44 -5.57 11.69
N ASN A 439 4.41 -5.75 12.59
CA ASN A 439 4.49 -6.79 13.62
C ASN A 439 4.04 -8.20 13.15
N SER A 440 4.55 -8.66 12.01
CA SER A 440 4.37 -10.04 11.56
C SER A 440 5.74 -10.68 11.32
N PRO A 441 6.33 -11.33 12.33
CA PRO A 441 7.66 -11.92 12.21
C PRO A 441 7.64 -13.04 11.15
N SER A 442 8.66 -13.06 10.30
CA SER A 442 8.93 -14.13 9.35
C SER A 442 10.43 -14.33 9.25
N GLU A 443 10.88 -15.55 8.97
CA GLU A 443 12.32 -15.85 8.89
C GLU A 443 13.04 -14.96 7.88
N VAL A 444 12.40 -14.63 6.75
CA VAL A 444 12.95 -13.76 5.71
C VAL A 444 13.14 -12.33 6.22
N LEU A 445 12.20 -11.80 7.01
CA LEU A 445 12.32 -10.47 7.62
C LEU A 445 13.39 -10.42 8.71
N LEU A 446 13.49 -11.49 9.50
CA LEU A 446 14.51 -11.60 10.55
C LEU A 446 15.91 -11.71 9.94
N ALA A 447 16.09 -12.59 8.96
CA ALA A 447 17.37 -12.76 8.27
C ALA A 447 17.82 -11.48 7.54
N ALA A 448 16.89 -10.80 6.84
CA ALA A 448 17.21 -9.54 6.17
C ALA A 448 17.57 -8.42 7.16
N LEU A 449 16.93 -8.37 8.34
CA LEU A 449 17.26 -7.39 9.38
C LEU A 449 18.56 -7.74 10.10
N GLU A 450 18.84 -9.02 10.34
CA GLU A 450 20.08 -9.52 10.96
C GLU A 450 21.31 -9.03 10.20
N GLU A 451 21.27 -9.03 8.86
CA GLU A 451 22.37 -8.57 8.02
C GLU A 451 22.75 -7.09 8.24
N VAL A 452 21.81 -6.23 8.62
CA VAL A 452 22.03 -4.79 8.81
C VAL A 452 21.96 -4.35 10.28
N LEU A 453 21.67 -5.29 11.18
CA LEU A 453 21.49 -5.04 12.61
C LEU A 453 22.70 -4.32 13.26
N PRO A 454 23.97 -4.68 12.96
CA PRO A 454 25.14 -3.99 13.53
C PRO A 454 25.22 -2.52 13.12
N VAL A 455 24.79 -2.19 11.90
CA VAL A 455 24.74 -0.81 11.40
C VAL A 455 23.68 -0.02 12.15
N ILE A 456 22.47 -0.57 12.32
CA ILE A 456 21.38 0.06 13.07
C ILE A 456 21.78 0.31 14.52
N PHE A 457 22.46 -0.65 15.16
CA PHE A 457 22.99 -0.49 16.51
C PHE A 457 24.05 0.61 16.61
N THR A 458 24.93 0.71 15.62
CA THR A 458 25.94 1.77 15.58
C THR A 458 25.30 3.15 15.40
N VAL A 459 24.26 3.26 14.55
CA VAL A 459 23.44 4.48 14.43
C VAL A 459 22.74 4.81 15.74
N PHE A 460 22.16 3.82 16.43
CA PHE A 460 21.54 4.01 17.74
C PHE A 460 22.52 4.57 18.77
N CYS A 461 23.72 3.99 18.88
CA CYS A 461 24.78 4.48 19.77
C CYS A 461 25.14 5.95 19.47
N PHE A 462 25.24 6.30 18.18
CA PHE A 462 25.47 7.68 17.75
C PHE A 462 24.31 8.62 18.13
N THR A 463 23.06 8.20 17.93
CA THR A 463 21.87 8.99 18.28
C THR A 463 21.64 9.13 19.79
N LYS A 464 22.29 8.32 20.63
CA LYS A 464 22.25 8.46 22.08
C LYS A 464 23.25 9.51 22.57
N GLN A 465 24.41 9.64 21.92
CA GLN A 465 25.38 10.70 22.21
C GLN A 465 24.91 12.07 21.69
N ASN A 466 24.18 12.08 20.58
CA ASN A 466 23.77 13.30 19.87
C ASN A 466 22.26 13.53 19.92
N VAL A 467 21.80 14.74 19.61
CA VAL A 467 20.36 15.02 19.47
C VAL A 467 19.90 14.58 18.08
N SER A 468 19.11 13.52 18.00
CA SER A 468 18.50 13.05 16.75
C SER A 468 17.08 12.54 16.97
N HIS A 469 16.22 12.75 15.97
CA HIS A 469 14.85 12.25 15.95
C HIS A 469 14.76 10.74 15.68
N LEU A 470 15.85 10.11 15.20
CA LEU A 470 15.90 8.69 14.84
C LEU A 470 16.11 7.75 16.03
N ARG A 471 16.37 8.28 17.24
CA ARG A 471 16.72 7.50 18.43
C ARG A 471 15.65 6.46 18.79
N ALA A 472 14.38 6.90 18.86
CA ALA A 472 13.26 6.03 19.20
C ALA A 472 13.06 4.95 18.12
N THR A 473 13.12 5.35 16.85
CA THR A 473 13.01 4.46 15.69
C THR A 473 14.05 3.33 15.74
N CYS A 474 15.33 3.65 15.94
CA CYS A 474 16.39 2.65 16.01
C CYS A 474 16.21 1.73 17.23
N GLN A 475 15.86 2.31 18.38
CA GLN A 475 15.60 1.55 19.61
C GLN A 475 14.48 0.54 19.42
N GLU A 476 13.33 0.96 18.89
CA GLU A 476 12.17 0.08 18.69
C GLU A 476 12.46 -1.03 17.67
N VAL A 477 13.24 -0.76 16.62
CA VAL A 477 13.65 -1.80 15.65
C VAL A 477 14.56 -2.85 16.30
N LEU A 478 15.54 -2.44 17.10
CA LEU A 478 16.45 -3.35 17.81
C LEU A 478 15.69 -4.20 18.85
N LEU A 479 14.82 -3.56 19.65
CA LEU A 479 13.98 -4.27 20.62
C LEU A 479 13.03 -5.26 19.94
N TRP A 480 12.44 -4.86 18.81
CA TRP A 480 11.58 -5.75 18.03
C TRP A 480 12.35 -7.01 17.59
N TYR A 481 13.55 -6.87 17.00
CA TYR A 481 14.37 -8.03 16.61
C TYR A 481 14.68 -8.95 17.78
N LEU A 482 15.15 -8.40 18.91
CA LEU A 482 15.51 -9.18 20.10
C LEU A 482 14.29 -9.87 20.75
N SER A 483 13.09 -9.31 20.59
CA SER A 483 11.86 -9.89 21.12
C SER A 483 11.24 -10.97 20.23
N GLN A 484 11.44 -10.90 18.92
CA GLN A 484 10.80 -11.78 17.94
C GLN A 484 11.72 -12.89 17.42
N SER A 485 13.03 -12.78 17.61
CA SER A 485 14.01 -13.80 17.19
C SER A 485 14.03 -15.00 18.15
N GLU A 486 14.48 -16.14 17.63
CA GLU A 486 14.76 -17.32 18.46
C GLU A 486 15.91 -17.01 19.44
N THR A 487 15.86 -17.59 20.64
CA THR A 487 16.85 -17.33 21.70
C THR A 487 18.28 -17.50 21.24
N SER A 488 18.60 -18.54 20.45
CA SER A 488 19.95 -18.77 19.91
C SER A 488 20.41 -17.66 18.97
N SER A 489 19.55 -17.20 18.06
CA SER A 489 19.88 -16.13 17.10
C SER A 489 19.97 -14.77 17.80
N ALA A 490 19.12 -14.53 18.80
CA ALA A 490 19.18 -13.34 19.64
C ALA A 490 20.49 -13.27 20.44
N LEU A 491 20.91 -14.39 21.04
CA LEU A 491 22.19 -14.50 21.76
C LEU A 491 23.39 -14.27 20.85
N LEU A 492 23.41 -14.88 19.65
CA LEU A 492 24.46 -14.64 18.65
C LEU A 492 24.52 -13.17 18.22
N ALA A 493 23.36 -12.53 18.02
CA ALA A 493 23.31 -11.11 17.72
C ALA A 493 23.87 -10.27 18.88
N LEU A 494 23.50 -10.57 20.14
CA LEU A 494 24.04 -9.89 21.32
C LEU A 494 25.57 -10.02 21.41
N ARG A 495 26.13 -11.21 21.14
CA ARG A 495 27.58 -11.44 21.11
C ARG A 495 28.29 -10.59 20.05
N GLN A 496 27.69 -10.44 18.87
CA GLN A 496 28.23 -9.57 17.82
C GLN A 496 28.13 -8.10 18.20
N LEU A 497 27.02 -7.67 18.81
CA LEU A 497 26.83 -6.27 19.23
C LEU A 497 27.74 -5.88 20.39
N SER A 498 28.05 -6.82 21.30
CA SER A 498 28.93 -6.63 22.45
C SER A 498 30.42 -6.70 22.12
N GLY A 499 30.80 -7.05 20.88
CA GLY A 499 32.19 -7.17 20.45
C GLY A 499 32.87 -8.48 20.86
N LEU A 500 32.13 -9.46 21.41
CA LEU A 500 32.67 -10.79 21.75
C LEU A 500 32.90 -11.66 20.52
N GLN A 501 32.23 -11.34 19.43
CA GLN A 501 32.41 -11.96 18.13
C GLN A 501 32.58 -10.87 17.08
N GLU A 502 33.50 -11.06 16.14
CA GLU A 502 33.66 -10.14 15.01
C GLU A 502 32.33 -10.01 14.24
N PRO A 503 31.79 -8.78 14.09
CA PRO A 503 30.54 -8.59 13.37
C PRO A 503 30.77 -8.82 11.89
N LYS A 504 29.96 -9.69 11.27
CA LYS A 504 30.08 -9.99 9.83
C LYS A 504 29.87 -8.77 8.94
N ASN A 505 29.00 -7.85 9.37
CA ASN A 505 28.48 -6.74 8.58
C ASN A 505 28.55 -5.40 9.34
N ASN A 506 29.75 -5.00 9.75
CA ASN A 506 29.96 -3.70 10.39
C ASN A 506 30.11 -2.56 9.39
N VAL A 507 29.98 -1.32 9.89
CA VAL A 507 30.34 -0.13 9.13
C VAL A 507 31.82 -0.19 8.76
N SER A 508 32.14 0.11 7.51
CA SER A 508 33.51 0.15 7.00
C SER A 508 34.40 1.04 7.86
N ALA A 509 35.60 0.58 8.23
CA ALA A 509 36.50 1.23 9.20
C ALA A 509 36.92 2.65 8.79
N ASP A 510 36.86 2.96 7.49
CA ASP A 510 37.17 4.26 6.91
C ASP A 510 36.02 5.27 7.03
N PHE A 511 34.85 4.87 7.53
CA PHE A 511 33.66 5.70 7.61
C PHE A 511 33.13 5.84 9.03
N HIS A 512 32.55 7.00 9.32
CA HIS A 512 31.90 7.28 10.59
C HIS A 512 30.59 8.05 10.37
N PHE A 513 29.67 7.91 11.31
CA PHE A 513 28.43 8.67 11.30
C PHE A 513 28.66 10.10 11.80
N ALA A 514 28.04 11.06 11.12
CA ALA A 514 28.03 12.46 11.49
C ALA A 514 26.59 12.98 11.56
N ALA A 515 26.38 14.05 12.33
CA ALA A 515 25.08 14.70 12.42
C ALA A 515 24.73 15.38 11.10
N GLY A 516 23.49 15.20 10.67
CA GLY A 516 22.93 15.87 9.51
C GLY A 516 22.34 17.25 9.85
N SER A 517 22.01 18.03 8.83
CA SER A 517 21.45 19.38 9.00
C SER A 517 19.99 19.36 9.46
N ASP A 518 19.25 18.29 9.15
CA ASP A 518 17.85 18.12 9.52
C ASP A 518 17.67 17.33 10.84
N GLY A 519 18.77 17.08 11.57
CA GLY A 519 18.79 16.33 12.83
C GLY A 519 18.75 14.81 12.66
N GLY A 520 18.97 14.32 11.45
CA GLY A 520 19.23 12.92 11.12
C GLY A 520 20.72 12.57 11.15
N VAL A 521 21.08 11.48 10.47
CA VAL A 521 22.43 10.90 10.49
C VAL A 521 22.93 10.70 9.06
N ARG A 522 24.19 11.06 8.78
CA ARG A 522 24.86 10.85 7.48
C ARG A 522 26.16 10.06 7.65
N LEU A 523 26.61 9.36 6.61
CA LEU A 523 27.85 8.58 6.64
C LEU A 523 28.98 9.33 5.90
N THR A 524 30.05 9.65 6.60
CA THR A 524 31.18 10.46 6.09
C THR A 524 32.51 9.71 6.20
N CYS A 525 33.40 9.93 5.22
CA CYS A 525 34.75 9.38 5.26
C CYS A 525 35.53 9.98 6.44
N ARG A 526 36.18 9.12 7.22
CA ARG A 526 37.10 9.51 8.29
C ARG A 526 38.31 10.21 7.67
N LYS A 527 38.61 11.42 8.13
CA LYS A 527 39.83 12.14 7.75
C LYS A 527 40.96 11.66 8.66
N SER A 528 42.02 11.10 8.08
CA SER A 528 43.21 10.63 8.81
C SER A 528 44.01 11.80 9.39
N CYS A 529 43.65 12.29 10.56
CA CYS A 529 44.30 13.47 11.17
C CYS A 529 44.46 13.39 12.71
N SER A 530 44.52 12.20 13.32
CA SER A 530 44.69 12.06 14.77
C SER A 530 46.06 11.46 15.11
N ASP A 531 46.70 11.98 16.17
CA ASP A 531 47.84 11.35 16.82
C ASP A 531 47.42 9.97 17.36
N GLY A 532 48.29 8.97 17.27
CA GLY A 532 47.95 7.56 17.53
C GLY A 532 47.55 7.23 18.98
N GLU A 533 47.88 8.08 19.95
CA GLU A 533 47.48 7.90 21.36
C GLU A 533 46.03 8.34 21.60
N ASP A 534 45.60 9.44 20.97
CA ASP A 534 44.21 9.92 21.06
C ASP A 534 43.26 8.94 20.37
N GLU A 535 43.70 8.29 19.28
CA GLU A 535 42.90 7.28 18.58
C GLU A 535 42.60 6.05 19.45
N LEU A 536 43.53 5.64 20.31
CA LEU A 536 43.33 4.49 21.21
C LEU A 536 42.33 4.83 22.31
N TYR A 537 42.42 6.03 22.89
CA TYR A 537 41.48 6.48 23.92
C TYR A 537 40.06 6.67 23.36
N GLU A 538 39.93 7.22 22.15
CA GLU A 538 38.64 7.33 21.45
C GLU A 538 38.03 5.96 21.15
N LYS A 539 38.85 4.96 20.78
CA LYS A 539 38.38 3.59 20.55
C LYS A 539 37.84 2.95 21.83
N LEU A 540 38.63 2.98 22.91
CA LEU A 540 38.23 2.38 24.20
C LEU A 540 36.98 3.04 24.79
N SER A 541 36.90 4.38 24.74
CA SER A 541 35.71 5.11 25.19
C SER A 541 34.48 4.83 24.31
N GLY A 542 34.69 4.67 22.99
CA GLY A 542 33.65 4.26 22.06
C GLY A 542 33.11 2.86 22.32
N GLU A 543 33.99 1.89 22.58
CA GLU A 543 33.61 0.51 22.92
C GLU A 543 32.83 0.43 24.23
N GLN A 544 33.31 1.12 25.27
CA GLN A 544 32.60 1.23 26.55
C GLN A 544 31.20 1.84 26.37
N TRP A 545 31.09 2.92 25.59
CA TRP A 545 29.81 3.55 25.31
C TRP A 545 28.84 2.62 24.55
N ARG A 546 29.34 1.84 23.59
CA ARG A 546 28.52 0.84 22.88
C ARG A 546 27.96 -0.19 23.86
N LEU A 547 28.76 -0.67 24.82
CA LEU A 547 28.30 -1.59 25.86
C LEU A 547 27.21 -0.98 26.74
N GLU A 548 27.38 0.26 27.20
CA GLU A 548 26.36 0.97 27.97
C GLU A 548 25.04 1.12 27.19
N CYS A 549 25.12 1.44 25.88
CA CYS A 549 23.96 1.49 25.01
C CYS A 549 23.28 0.13 24.87
N LEU A 550 24.05 -0.97 24.77
CA LEU A 550 23.52 -2.32 24.73
C LEU A 550 22.80 -2.69 26.03
N MET A 551 23.38 -2.36 27.19
CA MET A 551 22.73 -2.64 28.47
C MET A 551 21.46 -1.83 28.67
N GLN A 552 21.42 -0.58 28.21
CA GLN A 552 20.18 0.20 28.20
C GLN A 552 19.09 -0.45 27.32
N LEU A 553 19.45 -1.03 26.17
CA LEU A 553 18.49 -1.79 25.35
C LEU A 553 17.97 -3.02 26.09
N LEU A 554 18.87 -3.80 26.71
CA LEU A 554 18.48 -4.99 27.48
C LEU A 554 17.59 -4.64 28.69
N ALA A 555 17.83 -3.50 29.34
CA ALA A 555 17.01 -3.02 30.44
C ALA A 555 15.56 -2.67 30.03
N GLU A 556 15.34 -2.29 28.76
CA GLU A 556 14.03 -1.95 28.20
C GLU A 556 13.24 -3.18 27.69
N LEU A 557 13.87 -4.35 27.58
CA LEU A 557 13.20 -5.62 27.27
C LEU A 557 12.37 -6.11 28.47
N LYS A 558 11.25 -5.45 28.70
CA LYS A 558 10.24 -5.85 29.68
C LYS A 558 9.59 -7.13 29.14
N ASP A 559 9.66 -8.20 29.92
CA ASP A 559 9.10 -9.52 29.64
C ASP A 559 9.93 -10.53 28.83
N SER A 560 11.23 -10.26 28.59
CA SER A 560 12.15 -11.25 28.00
C SER A 560 13.09 -11.85 29.04
N ASP A 561 13.40 -13.14 28.87
CA ASP A 561 14.40 -13.85 29.68
C ASP A 561 15.81 -13.77 29.07
N LEU A 562 15.91 -13.17 27.88
CA LEU A 562 17.14 -13.02 27.10
C LEU A 562 18.30 -12.35 27.87
N PRO A 563 18.11 -11.27 28.66
CA PRO A 563 19.21 -10.67 29.41
C PRO A 563 19.83 -11.63 30.43
N GLY A 564 19.00 -12.46 31.08
CA GLY A 564 19.43 -13.48 32.02
C GLY A 564 20.12 -14.65 31.33
N ASP A 565 19.56 -15.13 30.21
CA ASP A 565 20.14 -16.22 29.43
C ASP A 565 21.52 -15.81 28.86
N PHE A 566 21.65 -14.58 28.37
CA PHE A 566 22.93 -14.03 27.91
C PHE A 566 23.94 -13.95 29.05
N PHE A 567 23.54 -13.44 30.22
CA PHE A 567 24.41 -13.39 31.40
C PHE A 567 24.93 -14.78 31.81
N LEU A 568 24.05 -15.79 31.80
CA LEU A 568 24.41 -17.16 32.13
C LEU A 568 25.37 -17.77 31.12
N GLU A 569 25.16 -17.52 29.83
CA GLU A 569 26.07 -17.97 28.76
C GLU A 569 27.48 -17.39 28.96
N LEU A 570 27.58 -16.09 29.24
CA LEU A 570 28.87 -15.44 29.52
C LEU A 570 29.56 -15.99 30.77
N LEU A 571 28.79 -16.34 31.81
CA LEU A 571 29.34 -16.98 33.02
C LEU A 571 29.83 -18.40 32.76
N GLN A 572 29.09 -19.19 31.97
CA GLN A 572 29.51 -20.54 31.58
C GLN A 572 30.79 -20.49 30.76
N GLU A 573 30.88 -19.53 29.84
CA GLU A 573 32.08 -19.29 29.05
C GLU A 573 33.25 -18.87 29.95
N LEU A 574 33.06 -17.92 30.87
CA LEU A 574 34.10 -17.55 31.84
C LEU A 574 34.60 -18.77 32.64
N THR A 575 33.69 -19.64 33.09
CA THR A 575 34.04 -20.88 33.80
C THR A 575 34.84 -21.84 32.92
N SER A 576 34.49 -21.98 31.63
CA SER A 576 35.24 -22.82 30.69
C SER A 576 36.67 -22.33 30.50
N TRP A 577 36.86 -21.01 30.36
CA TRP A 577 38.19 -20.41 30.19
C TRP A 577 39.06 -20.61 31.44
N THR A 578 38.48 -20.49 32.64
CA THR A 578 39.23 -20.79 33.88
C THR A 578 39.69 -22.24 33.95
N SER A 579 38.96 -23.20 33.37
CA SER A 579 39.38 -24.60 33.32
C SER A 579 40.50 -24.87 32.32
N ASP A 580 40.55 -24.11 31.22
CA ASP A 580 41.56 -24.27 30.17
C ASP A 580 42.91 -23.65 30.55
N GLU A 581 42.94 -22.57 31.34
CA GLU A 581 44.20 -21.96 31.81
C GLU A 581 45.04 -22.94 32.64
N HIS A 582 44.39 -23.71 33.53
CA HIS A 582 45.06 -24.75 34.31
C HIS A 582 45.68 -25.84 33.43
N ARG A 583 45.16 -26.07 32.21
CA ARG A 583 45.71 -27.07 31.28
C ARG A 583 46.88 -26.54 30.46
N VAL A 584 46.87 -25.25 30.13
CA VAL A 584 47.89 -24.62 29.26
C VAL A 584 49.13 -24.20 30.06
N ASP A 585 48.99 -23.85 31.34
CA ASP A 585 50.12 -23.54 32.21
C ASP A 585 50.92 -24.81 32.61
N GLU A 586 50.34 -26.01 32.49
CA GLU A 586 51.04 -27.28 32.72
C GLU A 586 51.87 -27.77 31.51
N GLU A 587 51.58 -27.29 30.30
CA GLU A 587 52.37 -27.59 29.09
C GLU A 587 53.45 -26.51 28.87
N GLU A 588 54.60 -26.65 29.53
CA GLU A 588 55.80 -25.87 29.20
C GLU A 588 56.21 -26.16 27.73
N VAL A 589 55.74 -25.32 26.81
CA VAL A 589 56.06 -25.41 25.38
C VAL A 589 57.54 -25.10 25.19
N ASP A 590 58.30 -26.06 24.65
CA ASP A 590 59.74 -25.92 24.36
C ASP A 590 59.98 -24.95 23.20
N VAL A 591 60.12 -23.67 23.54
CA VAL A 591 60.40 -22.56 22.62
C VAL A 591 61.66 -22.81 21.77
N ALA A 592 62.58 -23.67 22.21
CA ALA A 592 63.79 -24.00 21.46
C ALA A 592 63.53 -24.86 20.21
N SER A 593 62.35 -25.47 20.10
CA SER A 593 61.97 -26.37 19.00
C SER A 593 61.13 -25.71 17.90
N MET A 594 60.67 -24.47 18.10
CA MET A 594 59.72 -23.78 17.22
C MET A 594 60.40 -22.83 16.22
N THR A 595 59.77 -22.64 15.07
CA THR A 595 60.15 -21.60 14.09
C THR A 595 59.64 -20.22 14.52
N LEU A 596 60.31 -19.15 14.08
CA LEU A 596 59.94 -17.75 14.38
C LEU A 596 58.47 -17.42 14.04
N LEU A 597 57.94 -17.98 12.95
CA LEU A 597 56.55 -17.78 12.51
C LEU A 597 55.54 -18.47 13.44
N GLU A 598 55.87 -19.68 13.91
CA GLU A 598 55.04 -20.42 14.88
C GLU A 598 55.01 -19.71 16.23
N VAL A 599 56.14 -19.14 16.66
CA VAL A 599 56.22 -18.32 17.87
C VAL A 599 55.37 -17.05 17.72
N GLU A 600 55.42 -16.36 16.58
CA GLU A 600 54.59 -15.18 16.32
C GLU A 600 53.09 -15.51 16.30
N GLN A 601 52.68 -16.58 15.60
CA GLN A 601 51.28 -17.04 15.61
C GLN A 601 50.80 -17.44 17.01
N GLN A 602 51.66 -18.05 17.82
CA GLN A 602 51.31 -18.44 19.18
C GLN A 602 51.18 -17.22 20.10
N LEU A 603 52.06 -16.23 19.97
CA LEU A 603 51.98 -14.97 20.73
C LEU A 603 50.76 -14.15 20.34
N LEU A 604 50.46 -14.03 19.04
CA LEU A 604 49.24 -13.37 18.54
C LEU A 604 47.99 -14.12 19.03
N GLY A 605 47.96 -15.44 18.93
CA GLY A 605 46.83 -16.25 19.42
C GLY A 605 46.63 -16.14 20.94
N ARG A 606 47.71 -16.02 21.73
CA ARG A 606 47.62 -15.75 23.18
C ARG A 606 47.08 -14.35 23.46
N ALA A 607 47.57 -13.34 22.72
CA ALA A 607 47.10 -11.96 22.84
C ALA A 607 45.62 -11.83 22.47
N ASP A 608 45.17 -12.48 21.39
CA ASP A 608 43.76 -12.49 20.96
C ASP A 608 42.86 -13.17 21.99
N ARG A 609 43.29 -14.31 22.56
CA ARG A 609 42.57 -14.95 23.66
C ARG A 609 42.47 -14.03 24.87
N GLN A 610 43.57 -13.41 25.28
CA GLN A 610 43.57 -12.47 26.40
C GLN A 610 42.67 -11.26 26.13
N ALA A 611 42.68 -10.72 24.91
CA ALA A 611 41.80 -9.63 24.51
C ALA A 611 40.32 -10.04 24.58
N GLN A 612 39.96 -11.20 24.03
CA GLN A 612 38.60 -11.76 24.12
C GLN A 612 38.15 -11.95 25.57
N ARG A 613 39.04 -12.41 26.45
CA ARG A 613 38.74 -12.55 27.89
C ARG A 613 38.51 -11.21 28.57
N LEU A 614 39.30 -10.19 28.22
CA LEU A 614 39.10 -8.83 28.73
C LEU A 614 37.75 -8.26 28.29
N VAL A 615 37.37 -8.44 27.02
CA VAL A 615 36.05 -8.04 26.52
C VAL A 615 34.93 -8.80 27.25
N LEU A 616 35.07 -10.12 27.48
CA LEU A 616 34.12 -10.92 28.26
C LEU A 616 33.91 -10.36 29.68
N LEU A 617 35.01 -10.08 30.38
CA LEU A 617 34.99 -9.51 31.72
C LEU A 617 34.36 -8.11 31.72
N GLN A 618 34.68 -7.28 30.72
CA GLN A 618 34.10 -5.94 30.58
C GLN A 618 32.58 -6.00 30.34
N VAL A 619 32.11 -6.87 29.45
CA VAL A 619 30.68 -7.08 29.19
C VAL A 619 29.98 -7.52 30.47
N LEU A 620 30.52 -8.52 31.17
CA LEU A 620 29.97 -9.00 32.44
C LEU A 620 29.92 -7.90 33.51
N ALA A 621 30.98 -7.10 33.63
CA ALA A 621 31.04 -6.00 34.59
C ALA A 621 29.94 -4.96 34.32
N VAL A 622 29.83 -4.48 33.07
CA VAL A 622 28.83 -3.48 32.69
C VAL A 622 27.40 -4.03 32.80
N MET A 623 27.19 -5.32 32.52
CA MET A 623 25.89 -5.98 32.73
C MET A 623 25.46 -5.92 34.19
N VAL A 624 26.33 -6.28 35.13
CA VAL A 624 26.02 -6.30 36.57
C VAL A 624 25.83 -4.89 37.13
N GLU A 625 26.54 -3.90 36.59
CA GLU A 625 26.39 -2.49 36.98
C GLU A 625 25.08 -1.87 36.47
N CYS A 626 24.69 -2.17 35.23
CA CYS A 626 23.57 -1.49 34.57
C CYS A 626 22.22 -2.21 34.75
N LEU A 627 22.21 -3.54 34.89
CA LEU A 627 20.99 -4.35 34.94
C LEU A 627 20.62 -4.71 36.37
N GLN A 628 19.32 -4.67 36.68
CA GLN A 628 18.85 -5.06 38.01
C GLN A 628 18.82 -6.59 38.15
N HIS A 629 19.11 -7.09 39.35
CA HIS A 629 19.06 -8.52 39.67
C HIS A 629 17.70 -9.18 39.33
N SER A 630 16.61 -8.41 39.41
CA SER A 630 15.25 -8.84 39.03
C SER A 630 15.07 -9.07 37.53
N GLN A 631 15.94 -8.50 36.69
CA GLN A 631 15.95 -8.68 35.23
C GLN A 631 16.91 -9.80 34.81
N LEU A 632 18.04 -9.96 35.51
CA LEU A 632 19.04 -11.00 35.23
C LEU A 632 18.60 -12.39 35.71
N LEU A 633 17.94 -12.47 36.87
CA LEU A 633 17.55 -13.72 37.52
C LEU A 633 16.04 -13.76 37.72
N ARG A 634 15.30 -13.69 36.61
CA ARG A 634 13.84 -13.61 36.63
C ARG A 634 13.19 -14.97 36.86
N ARG A 635 13.69 -16.03 36.22
CA ARG A 635 13.17 -17.40 36.33
C ARG A 635 13.94 -18.22 37.35
N THR A 636 13.23 -19.12 38.05
CA THR A 636 13.82 -20.12 38.92
C THR A 636 14.88 -20.98 38.21
N SER A 637 14.68 -21.30 36.93
CA SER A 637 15.65 -22.03 36.10
C SER A 637 16.97 -21.27 35.92
N GLN A 638 16.92 -19.95 35.73
CA GLN A 638 18.12 -19.11 35.59
C GLN A 638 18.89 -19.00 36.90
N VAL A 639 18.18 -18.94 38.03
CA VAL A 639 18.81 -18.97 39.36
C VAL A 639 19.52 -20.31 39.58
N VAL A 640 18.89 -21.42 39.18
CA VAL A 640 19.52 -22.75 39.27
C VAL A 640 20.76 -22.83 38.39
N ASP A 641 20.68 -22.40 37.13
CA ASP A 641 21.80 -22.44 36.21
C ASP A 641 22.94 -21.51 36.65
N PHE A 642 22.62 -20.36 37.25
CA PHE A 642 23.60 -19.49 37.89
C PHE A 642 24.35 -20.20 39.02
N MET A 643 23.61 -20.91 39.90
CA MET A 643 24.20 -21.67 40.99
C MET A 643 25.07 -22.82 40.49
N VAL A 644 24.64 -23.52 39.43
CA VAL A 644 25.45 -24.58 38.79
C VAL A 644 26.77 -24.00 38.28
N SER A 645 26.73 -22.89 37.53
CA SER A 645 27.95 -22.25 37.00
C SER A 645 28.88 -21.76 38.13
N LEU A 646 28.32 -21.23 39.22
CA LEU A 646 29.10 -20.82 40.40
C LEU A 646 29.78 -22.00 41.10
N LEU A 647 29.03 -23.09 41.34
CA LEU A 647 29.54 -24.30 42.00
C LEU A 647 30.62 -24.97 41.13
N GLN A 648 30.39 -25.10 39.82
CA GLN A 648 31.38 -25.62 38.88
C GLN A 648 32.67 -24.81 38.92
N ARG A 649 32.58 -23.48 38.91
CA ARG A 649 33.76 -22.62 39.01
C ARG A 649 34.52 -22.81 40.33
N ALA A 650 33.80 -22.92 41.45
CA ALA A 650 34.41 -23.19 42.75
C ALA A 650 35.10 -24.57 42.82
N CYS A 651 34.61 -25.56 42.04
CA CYS A 651 35.24 -26.88 41.94
C CYS A 651 36.50 -26.90 41.08
N VAL A 652 36.65 -25.99 40.11
CA VAL A 652 37.83 -25.88 39.22
C VAL A 652 38.99 -25.14 39.89
N GLY A 653 38.71 -24.28 40.88
CA GLY A 653 39.69 -23.37 41.50
C GLY A 653 40.77 -23.92 42.45
N PRO A 654 40.74 -25.15 43.03
CA PRO A 654 41.75 -25.49 44.02
C PRO A 654 42.93 -26.28 43.45
N ASP A 655 44.06 -25.59 43.28
CA ASP A 655 45.36 -26.19 43.58
C ASP A 655 45.36 -26.60 45.06
N MET A 656 45.24 -27.90 45.33
CA MET A 656 45.19 -28.51 46.66
C MET A 656 46.44 -28.24 47.55
N SER A 657 47.39 -27.42 47.11
CA SER A 657 48.64 -27.10 47.80
C SER A 657 48.64 -25.73 48.51
N SER A 658 47.73 -24.82 48.17
CA SER A 658 47.55 -23.54 48.88
C SER A 658 46.11 -23.42 49.37
N GLY A 659 45.92 -23.17 50.68
CA GLY A 659 44.61 -23.25 51.34
C GLY A 659 43.48 -22.46 50.65
N TRP A 660 42.24 -22.90 50.89
CA TRP A 660 41.01 -22.32 50.34
C TRP A 660 41.03 -20.79 50.30
N ASN A 661 40.83 -20.22 49.12
CA ASN A 661 40.72 -18.79 48.95
C ASN A 661 39.48 -18.29 49.72
N PRO A 662 39.59 -17.32 50.65
CA PRO A 662 38.46 -16.85 51.46
C PRO A 662 37.27 -16.33 50.61
N ILE A 663 37.54 -15.86 49.39
CA ILE A 663 36.51 -15.41 48.44
C ILE A 663 35.65 -16.59 47.95
N GLU A 664 36.26 -17.74 47.69
CA GLU A 664 35.56 -18.95 47.23
C GLU A 664 34.70 -19.54 48.34
N SER A 665 35.21 -19.57 49.57
CA SER A 665 34.44 -20.08 50.71
C SER A 665 33.21 -19.20 51.02
N GLN A 666 33.35 -17.88 50.90
CA GLN A 666 32.22 -16.95 51.03
C GLN A 666 31.23 -17.09 49.87
N THR A 667 31.72 -17.22 48.64
CA THR A 667 30.88 -17.41 47.45
C THR A 667 30.08 -18.71 47.56
N LEU A 668 30.70 -19.79 48.03
CA LEU A 668 30.04 -21.09 48.22
C LEU A 668 29.04 -21.04 49.38
N SER A 669 29.35 -20.34 50.48
CA SER A 669 28.38 -20.11 51.56
C SER A 669 27.17 -19.29 51.10
N MET A 670 27.37 -18.26 50.26
CA MET A 670 26.28 -17.46 49.69
C MET A 670 25.45 -18.28 48.70
N GLY A 671 26.10 -19.08 47.85
CA GLY A 671 25.43 -20.01 46.93
C GLY A 671 24.56 -21.02 47.66
N MET A 672 25.08 -21.66 48.72
CA MET A 672 24.32 -22.60 49.55
C MET A 672 23.16 -21.91 50.30
N GLY A 673 23.33 -20.65 50.71
CA GLY A 673 22.26 -19.82 51.26
C GLY A 673 21.13 -19.60 50.26
N LEU A 674 21.46 -19.28 49.00
CA LEU A 674 20.48 -19.12 47.92
C LEU A 674 19.74 -20.44 47.63
N VAL A 675 20.44 -21.57 47.55
CA VAL A 675 19.82 -22.90 47.43
C VAL A 675 18.83 -23.16 48.56
N ALA A 676 19.22 -22.87 49.81
CA ALA A 676 18.34 -23.06 50.98
C ALA A 676 17.09 -22.16 50.92
N THR A 677 17.22 -20.92 50.42
CA THR A 677 16.06 -20.03 50.24
C THR A 677 15.11 -20.52 49.16
N LEU A 678 15.64 -21.05 48.04
CA LEU A 678 14.82 -21.63 46.97
C LEU A 678 14.06 -22.86 47.45
N LEU A 679 14.73 -23.77 48.19
CA LEU A 679 14.11 -24.97 48.75
C LEU A 679 13.08 -24.67 49.85
N SER A 680 13.13 -23.49 50.47
CA SER A 680 12.19 -23.05 51.51
C SER A 680 10.95 -22.34 50.94
N ALA A 681 10.85 -22.17 49.62
CA ALA A 681 9.74 -21.47 48.97
C ALA A 681 8.44 -22.32 49.02
N PRO A 682 7.29 -21.77 49.45
CA PRO A 682 6.09 -22.53 49.77
C PRO A 682 5.27 -23.04 48.56
N GLN A 683 5.64 -22.73 47.31
CA GLN A 683 4.87 -23.07 46.10
C GLN A 683 5.77 -23.45 44.91
N LEU A 684 6.67 -24.42 45.08
CA LEU A 684 7.48 -24.95 43.96
C LEU A 684 6.62 -25.86 43.05
N GLY A 685 6.55 -25.53 41.76
CA GLY A 685 5.90 -26.34 40.72
C GLY A 685 6.73 -27.57 40.31
N ALA A 686 6.10 -28.55 39.66
CA ALA A 686 6.79 -29.78 39.22
C ALA A 686 7.95 -29.52 38.23
N GLU A 687 7.81 -28.50 37.37
CA GLU A 687 8.87 -28.07 36.45
C GLU A 687 10.07 -27.48 37.19
N GLU A 688 9.85 -26.73 38.26
CA GLU A 688 10.93 -26.12 39.07
C GLU A 688 11.72 -27.18 39.83
N TYR A 689 11.05 -28.23 40.33
CA TYR A 689 11.72 -29.40 40.90
C TYR A 689 12.62 -30.12 39.89
N SER A 690 12.18 -30.23 38.62
CA SER A 690 12.99 -30.83 37.56
C SER A 690 14.20 -29.97 37.19
N CYS A 691 14.10 -28.64 37.28
CA CYS A 691 15.27 -27.77 37.11
C CYS A 691 16.26 -27.95 38.27
N MET A 692 15.78 -28.04 39.51
CA MET A 692 16.64 -28.21 40.70
C MET A 692 17.40 -29.54 40.72
N SER A 693 16.94 -30.59 40.01
CA SER A 693 17.73 -31.82 39.91
C SER A 693 19.06 -31.63 39.17
N ARG A 694 19.27 -30.52 38.44
CA ARG A 694 20.57 -30.19 37.83
C ARG A 694 21.64 -29.79 38.86
N LEU A 695 21.26 -29.51 40.11
CA LEU A 695 22.18 -29.22 41.21
C LEU A 695 22.69 -30.48 41.92
N LEU A 696 22.03 -31.63 41.70
CA LEU A 696 22.43 -32.95 42.19
C LEU A 696 23.36 -33.61 41.18
#